data_AF-A0A421D5S7-F1
#
_entry.id   AF-A0A421D5S7-F1
#
_cell.length_a   1.000
_cell.length_b   1.000
_cell.length_c   1.000
_cell.angle_alpha   90.00
_cell.angle_beta   90.00
_cell.angle_gamma   90.00
#
_symmetry.space_group_name_H-M   'P 1'
#
loop_
_entity.id
_entity.type
_entity.pdbx_description
1 polymer ?
#
loop_
_entity_poly.entity_id
_entity_poly.type
_entity_poly.pdbx_seq_one_letter_code
_entity_poly.pdbx_strand_id
1 'polypeptide(L)'
;MTISHGENAHDSGLPSLDAEAYASEQALVDDIIQSMEVSGACIIRNLIKKHVVGKMIQEISPYIEDLGKCCFYDKRTSVIPGLVGKSETFATEVVDHDVWVKVRTHFLTHRFGPYWAGDQQVEHYSSPQLGSSASLRVGPGAQAQSLHRDDSIHHGWNGPATKYEVGRDVCCGFFTACTKTHRNNGATRVVPGSHLWDFAKPPPTDGAGVVDAELDPGDCLMIVGSVYHGHGENTTTDEYRLLTSCGAPGDGCWPQQANWQRLNGTIGGNLMSLRPAGSVCFGTNHSVAECEDMVENFRNTSWRVQNPASLQVVNWENWRHGKQSCYRPPDGKVSKCDQGRVAVFSAYVHSVRQVQEVVKFATANDLRLTIRNTGHDLAGRSSAPHSLQIHTAGLKEVHFTESFHPITPFGQEAESQGPAVTIGAGVLTGELYSAAAERGHTVVGGSCSTVGIAGGWMQGGGYGILSPTQGLGVDNVLEFSMVTAEGAYVTANPFQNEDLFWAVRGGGGGTFGVVTSVTFRTLPDVTATVAKLNVVSPNGTDDRFWSAVKQHISILPSLIDRGIAVQTFAIPVFPPGGSLLAIEVYLINQTDGTGFAIVQEHYHLLQKLGLDVTYSEEHFDQLSRYLALPKGLDQAGVGIMTASRLMSRDLMVSSGAPAKIAHMLSELHLQPGDVISLEGMLGGQVIANANRADSALHPDWRSALLSLTIGRALPVEPDWESYQKVEDELRHRQLPLLESVDNPRTSGYLGIPFPYESNPAQTFWGRNYDQLLEIKRRWDPKDLFITRLGVGSEQWDDEGICRIRPRSASLSTLLSATMSWLRRLLSSSLSTFASWN
;
A
#
# COMPACT_ATOMS: atom_id res chain seq x y z
N MET A 1 18.72 -50.64 20.18
CA MET A 1 17.91 -51.73 20.76
C MET A 1 16.74 -51.93 19.84
N THR A 2 16.57 -53.14 19.35
CA THR A 2 15.53 -53.57 18.40
C THR A 2 14.15 -53.47 19.05
N ILE A 3 13.26 -52.63 18.51
CA ILE A 3 11.83 -52.68 18.85
C ILE A 3 11.27 -53.92 18.16
N SER A 4 10.76 -54.85 18.96
CA SER A 4 10.11 -56.07 18.49
C SER A 4 8.86 -55.72 17.69
N HIS A 5 8.80 -56.17 16.44
CA HIS A 5 7.53 -56.32 15.72
C HIS A 5 6.66 -57.33 16.47
N GLY A 6 5.74 -56.84 17.29
CA GLY A 6 4.63 -57.59 17.84
C GLY A 6 3.40 -57.37 16.96
N GLU A 7 3.02 -58.40 16.21
CA GLU A 7 1.65 -58.57 15.73
C GLU A 7 0.72 -58.63 16.94
N ASN A 8 0.14 -57.49 17.34
CA ASN A 8 -1.02 -57.38 18.24
C ASN A 8 -1.62 -55.98 18.11
N ALA A 9 -2.41 -55.76 17.06
CA ALA A 9 -3.30 -54.63 16.94
C ALA A 9 -4.48 -54.79 17.92
N HIS A 10 -4.25 -54.67 19.23
CA HIS A 10 -5.31 -54.64 20.26
C HIS A 10 -4.92 -54.02 21.61
N ASP A 11 -3.78 -53.34 21.77
CA ASP A 11 -3.52 -52.57 23.00
C ASP A 11 -4.02 -51.12 22.83
N SER A 12 -5.01 -50.75 23.63
CA SER A 12 -6.01 -49.68 23.41
C SER A 12 -5.57 -48.25 23.79
N GLY A 13 -4.27 -47.96 23.74
CA GLY A 13 -3.70 -46.68 24.19
C GLY A 13 -3.19 -45.76 23.07
N LEU A 14 -3.02 -44.47 23.39
CA LEU A 14 -2.23 -43.56 22.57
C LEU A 14 -0.74 -43.90 22.71
N PRO A 15 0.05 -43.89 21.62
CA PRO A 15 1.51 -44.04 21.72
C PRO A 15 2.09 -43.00 22.69
N SER A 16 2.96 -43.44 23.60
CA SER A 16 3.58 -42.57 24.59
C SER A 16 5.10 -42.78 24.59
N LEU A 17 5.84 -41.70 24.35
CA LEU A 17 7.30 -41.68 24.24
C LEU A 17 7.87 -40.76 25.32
N ASP A 18 8.93 -41.17 26.00
CA ASP A 18 9.61 -40.31 27.00
C ASP A 18 10.81 -39.61 26.36
N ALA A 19 10.75 -38.29 26.23
CA ALA A 19 11.78 -37.50 25.54
C ALA A 19 13.16 -37.64 26.20
N GLU A 20 13.22 -37.85 27.52
CA GLU A 20 14.48 -37.99 28.26
C GLU A 20 15.14 -39.37 28.08
N ALA A 21 14.41 -40.36 27.55
CA ALA A 21 14.93 -41.70 27.29
C ALA A 21 15.70 -41.81 25.96
N TYR A 22 15.62 -40.80 25.09
CA TYR A 22 16.27 -40.82 23.78
C TYR A 22 17.68 -40.24 23.84
N ALA A 23 18.63 -40.95 23.21
CA ALA A 23 20.02 -40.50 23.13
C ALA A 23 20.26 -39.37 22.11
N SER A 24 19.30 -39.13 21.21
CA SER A 24 19.35 -38.06 20.21
C SER A 24 17.96 -37.56 19.87
N GLU A 25 17.82 -36.26 19.61
CA GLU A 25 16.56 -35.63 19.21
C GLU A 25 15.96 -36.22 17.92
N GLN A 26 16.79 -36.55 16.92
CA GLN A 26 16.29 -37.07 15.64
C GLN A 26 15.60 -38.43 15.82
N ALA A 27 16.13 -39.31 16.67
CA ALA A 27 15.50 -40.60 16.96
C ALA A 27 14.13 -40.43 17.64
N LEU A 28 13.97 -39.42 18.50
CA LEU A 28 12.67 -39.07 19.08
C LEU A 28 11.71 -38.56 18.01
N VAL A 29 12.17 -37.68 17.11
CA VAL A 29 11.35 -37.15 15.99
C VAL A 29 10.86 -38.28 15.09
N ASP A 30 11.72 -39.23 14.73
CA ASP A 30 11.38 -40.34 13.84
C ASP A 30 10.30 -41.25 14.48
N ASP A 31 10.43 -41.58 15.77
CA ASP A 31 9.46 -42.41 16.50
C ASP A 31 8.13 -41.65 16.75
N ILE A 32 8.17 -40.33 16.93
CA ILE A 32 6.95 -39.48 16.98
C ILE A 32 6.22 -39.54 15.64
N ILE A 33 6.94 -39.32 14.53
CA ILE A 33 6.36 -39.37 13.17
C ILE A 33 5.72 -40.73 12.93
N GLN A 34 6.44 -41.83 13.20
CA GLN A 34 5.91 -43.18 13.02
C GLN A 34 4.66 -43.42 13.87
N SER A 35 4.66 -42.95 15.11
CA SER A 35 3.50 -43.06 16.01
C SER A 35 2.29 -42.28 15.50
N MET A 36 2.50 -41.06 15.00
CA MET A 36 1.45 -40.20 14.46
C MET A 36 0.91 -40.71 13.11
N GLU A 37 1.74 -41.29 12.25
CA GLU A 37 1.29 -41.91 11.00
C GLU A 37 0.32 -43.08 11.27
N VAL A 38 0.55 -43.86 12.32
CA VAL A 38 -0.28 -45.02 12.67
C VAL A 38 -1.55 -44.61 13.43
N SER A 39 -1.43 -43.72 14.40
CA SER A 39 -2.52 -43.44 15.36
C SER A 39 -3.14 -42.05 15.22
N GLY A 40 -2.53 -41.15 14.46
CA GLY A 40 -2.94 -39.75 14.30
C GLY A 40 -2.55 -38.86 15.48
N ALA A 41 -1.97 -39.43 16.55
CA ALA A 41 -1.63 -38.70 17.77
C ALA A 41 -0.48 -39.36 18.55
N CYS A 42 0.31 -38.59 19.27
CA CYS A 42 1.39 -39.11 20.12
C CYS A 42 1.50 -38.30 21.40
N ILE A 43 1.68 -38.97 22.53
CA ILE A 43 2.01 -38.35 23.81
C ILE A 43 3.53 -38.35 23.97
N ILE A 44 4.10 -37.17 24.23
CA ILE A 44 5.52 -37.01 24.48
C ILE A 44 5.71 -36.56 25.94
N ARG A 45 6.27 -37.45 26.77
CA ARG A 45 6.56 -37.18 28.17
C ARG A 45 7.80 -36.31 28.30
N ASN A 46 7.79 -35.41 29.28
CA ASN A 46 8.95 -34.59 29.67
C ASN A 46 9.58 -33.75 28.53
N LEU A 47 8.81 -33.41 27.49
CA LEU A 47 9.32 -32.61 26.36
C LEU A 47 9.61 -31.17 26.79
N ILE A 48 8.65 -30.54 27.47
CA ILE A 48 8.79 -29.17 27.97
C ILE A 48 9.17 -29.20 29.45
N LYS A 49 10.26 -28.53 29.81
CA LYS A 49 10.76 -28.56 31.20
C LYS A 49 9.78 -27.85 32.15
N LYS A 50 9.62 -28.38 33.37
CA LYS A 50 8.66 -27.88 34.37
C LYS A 50 8.83 -26.39 34.73
N HIS A 51 10.06 -25.87 34.71
CA HIS A 51 10.31 -24.45 34.99
C HIS A 51 9.83 -23.54 33.84
N VAL A 52 9.91 -24.00 32.58
CA VAL A 52 9.33 -23.34 31.40
C VAL A 52 7.82 -23.28 31.56
N VAL A 53 7.19 -24.40 31.94
CA VAL A 53 5.75 -24.46 32.23
C VAL A 53 5.33 -23.46 33.32
N GLY A 54 6.08 -23.41 34.42
CA GLY A 54 5.81 -22.44 35.50
C GLY A 54 5.87 -20.99 35.03
N LYS A 55 6.84 -20.64 34.19
CA LYS A 55 6.98 -19.29 33.61
C LYS A 55 5.85 -18.97 32.63
N MET A 56 5.46 -19.93 31.77
CA MET A 56 4.30 -19.76 30.88
C MET A 56 3.02 -19.47 31.68
N ILE A 57 2.77 -20.22 32.77
CA ILE A 57 1.60 -20.00 33.62
C ILE A 57 1.60 -18.57 34.20
N GLN A 58 2.75 -18.08 34.68
CA GLN A 58 2.88 -16.71 35.18
C GLN A 58 2.56 -15.66 34.11
N GLU A 59 3.08 -15.84 32.89
CA GLU A 59 2.87 -14.92 31.77
C GLU A 59 1.41 -14.89 31.30
N ILE A 60 0.72 -16.04 31.28
CA ILE A 60 -0.67 -16.12 30.82
C ILE A 60 -1.70 -15.80 31.91
N SER A 61 -1.33 -15.87 33.20
CA SER A 61 -2.23 -15.68 34.34
C SER A 61 -3.04 -14.38 34.31
N PRO A 62 -2.48 -13.21 33.93
CA PRO A 62 -3.25 -11.96 33.84
C PRO A 62 -4.41 -12.01 32.84
N TYR A 63 -4.38 -12.94 31.89
CA TYR A 63 -5.38 -13.06 30.83
C TYR A 63 -6.45 -14.13 31.13
N ILE A 64 -6.34 -14.84 32.26
CA ILE A 64 -7.28 -15.90 32.64
C ILE A 64 -8.66 -15.33 33.02
N GLU A 65 -8.73 -14.07 33.46
CA GLU A 65 -9.96 -13.47 34.01
C GLU A 65 -10.74 -12.56 33.05
N ASP A 66 -10.21 -12.25 31.85
CA ASP A 66 -10.69 -11.07 31.08
C ASP A 66 -11.21 -11.34 29.65
N LEU A 67 -11.70 -12.55 29.33
CA LEU A 67 -12.21 -12.82 27.98
C LEU A 67 -13.59 -13.47 27.93
N GLY A 68 -14.44 -12.82 27.13
CA GLY A 68 -15.81 -13.18 26.81
C GLY A 68 -15.97 -14.38 25.88
N LYS A 69 -17.23 -14.79 25.78
CA LYS A 69 -17.77 -16.08 25.32
C LYS A 69 -17.54 -16.37 23.83
N CYS A 70 -17.04 -17.56 23.51
CA CYS A 70 -17.11 -18.17 22.17
C CYS A 70 -18.21 -19.25 22.15
N CYS A 71 -18.99 -19.38 21.06
CA CYS A 71 -20.13 -20.29 20.95
C CYS A 71 -19.79 -21.79 20.87
N PHE A 72 -18.50 -22.14 20.75
CA PHE A 72 -18.02 -23.52 20.56
C PHE A 72 -17.74 -24.27 21.87
N TYR A 73 -17.69 -23.58 23.02
CA TYR A 73 -17.26 -24.14 24.31
C TYR A 73 -18.32 -23.99 25.40
N ASP A 74 -18.30 -24.90 26.40
CA ASP A 74 -19.12 -24.77 27.63
C ASP A 74 -18.78 -23.47 28.37
N LYS A 75 -19.74 -22.90 29.08
CA LYS A 75 -19.58 -21.64 29.85
C LYS A 75 -18.46 -21.70 30.91
N ARG A 76 -18.03 -22.89 31.31
CA ARG A 76 -16.98 -23.16 32.29
C ARG A 76 -15.62 -23.48 31.66
N THR A 77 -15.53 -23.43 30.33
CA THR A 77 -14.28 -23.50 29.57
C THR A 77 -13.85 -22.09 29.17
N SER A 78 -12.63 -21.69 29.53
CA SER A 78 -12.05 -20.39 29.19
C SER A 78 -10.94 -20.55 28.16
N VAL A 79 -10.83 -19.62 27.21
CA VAL A 79 -9.81 -19.65 26.15
C VAL A 79 -9.07 -18.32 26.09
N ILE A 80 -7.74 -18.39 26.05
CA ILE A 80 -6.87 -17.23 25.82
C ILE A 80 -6.26 -17.35 24.41
N PRO A 81 -6.78 -16.66 23.38
CA PRO A 81 -6.25 -16.73 22.02
C PRO A 81 -4.97 -15.89 21.86
N GLY A 82 -4.18 -16.14 20.83
CA GLY A 82 -3.00 -15.34 20.48
C GLY A 82 -1.87 -15.42 21.50
N LEU A 83 -1.57 -16.62 22.03
CA LEU A 83 -0.56 -16.80 23.08
C LEU A 83 0.84 -16.32 22.67
N VAL A 84 1.22 -16.42 21.40
CA VAL A 84 2.53 -15.95 20.94
C VAL A 84 2.76 -14.47 21.24
N GLY A 85 1.71 -13.64 21.20
CA GLY A 85 1.81 -12.22 21.56
C GLY A 85 1.67 -11.93 23.06
N LYS A 86 1.46 -12.95 23.89
CA LYS A 86 1.13 -12.83 25.33
C LYS A 86 2.12 -13.55 26.25
N SER A 87 2.82 -14.55 25.74
CA SER A 87 3.84 -15.32 26.44
C SER A 87 5.04 -15.51 25.52
N GLU A 88 6.11 -14.76 25.79
CA GLU A 88 7.39 -14.91 25.09
C GLU A 88 7.92 -16.33 25.29
N THR A 89 7.78 -16.88 26.50
CA THR A 89 8.21 -18.24 26.83
C THR A 89 7.48 -19.28 25.97
N PHE A 90 6.17 -19.12 25.75
CA PHE A 90 5.43 -20.01 24.84
C PHE A 90 5.92 -19.88 23.39
N ALA A 91 6.20 -18.67 22.93
CA ALA A 91 6.68 -18.44 21.57
C ALA A 91 8.05 -19.09 21.32
N THR A 92 9.00 -18.96 22.25
CA THR A 92 10.37 -19.42 22.04
C THR A 92 10.60 -20.86 22.48
N GLU A 93 9.91 -21.35 23.51
CA GLU A 93 10.18 -22.68 24.07
C GLU A 93 9.17 -23.76 23.65
N VAL A 94 8.01 -23.37 23.08
CA VAL A 94 6.97 -24.32 22.65
C VAL A 94 6.75 -24.24 21.14
N VAL A 95 6.45 -23.04 20.60
CA VAL A 95 6.19 -22.88 19.16
C VAL A 95 7.46 -23.12 18.34
N ASP A 96 8.61 -22.68 18.83
CA ASP A 96 9.91 -22.84 18.16
C ASP A 96 10.70 -24.07 18.65
N HIS A 97 10.07 -24.96 19.40
CA HIS A 97 10.75 -26.17 19.90
C HIS A 97 11.19 -27.08 18.74
N ASP A 98 12.48 -27.43 18.67
CA ASP A 98 13.10 -28.14 17.53
C ASP A 98 12.36 -29.44 17.13
N VAL A 99 12.04 -30.29 18.10
CA VAL A 99 11.23 -31.52 17.88
C VAL A 99 9.91 -31.19 17.19
N TRP A 100 9.18 -30.17 17.65
CA TRP A 100 7.90 -29.78 17.08
C TRP A 100 8.06 -29.23 15.66
N VAL A 101 9.06 -28.37 15.43
CA VAL A 101 9.38 -27.82 14.10
C VAL A 101 9.61 -28.96 13.11
N LYS A 102 10.45 -29.95 13.46
CA LYS A 102 10.76 -31.08 12.58
C LYS A 102 9.55 -31.95 12.30
N VAL A 103 8.76 -32.29 13.32
CA VAL A 103 7.54 -33.10 13.18
C VAL A 103 6.52 -32.40 12.28
N ARG A 104 6.21 -31.11 12.52
CA ARG A 104 5.25 -30.38 11.67
C ARG A 104 5.76 -30.21 10.24
N THR A 105 7.07 -30.04 10.05
CA THR A 105 7.68 -29.96 8.72
C THR A 105 7.51 -31.28 7.94
N HIS A 106 7.61 -32.45 8.59
CA HIS A 106 7.33 -33.72 7.92
C HIS A 106 5.90 -33.80 7.39
N PHE A 107 4.92 -33.50 8.25
CA PHE A 107 3.50 -33.67 7.92
C PHE A 107 2.95 -32.60 6.97
N LEU A 108 3.41 -31.36 7.09
CA LEU A 108 2.76 -30.19 6.47
C LEU A 108 3.57 -29.51 5.38
N THR A 109 4.81 -29.94 5.11
CA THR A 109 5.57 -29.37 3.99
C THR A 109 4.95 -29.84 2.69
N HIS A 110 4.19 -28.95 2.04
CA HIS A 110 3.61 -29.25 0.76
C HIS A 110 4.68 -29.14 -0.33
N ARG A 111 4.91 -30.25 -1.03
CA ARG A 111 5.83 -30.34 -2.17
C ARG A 111 5.01 -30.29 -3.44
N PHE A 112 5.31 -29.34 -4.30
CA PHE A 112 4.67 -29.17 -5.59
C PHE A 112 5.72 -29.37 -6.68
N GLY A 113 5.60 -30.49 -7.39
CA GLY A 113 6.48 -30.83 -8.50
C GLY A 113 6.43 -32.33 -8.84
N PRO A 114 7.19 -32.74 -9.87
CA PRO A 114 7.89 -31.85 -10.79
C PRO A 114 6.88 -31.13 -11.69
N TYR A 115 7.04 -29.82 -11.84
CA TYR A 115 6.35 -29.07 -12.89
C TYR A 115 7.40 -28.51 -13.84
N TRP A 116 7.01 -28.34 -15.10
CA TRP A 116 7.90 -27.83 -16.13
C TRP A 116 8.03 -26.32 -16.01
N ALA A 117 9.20 -25.86 -15.63
CA ALA A 117 9.65 -24.48 -15.79
C ALA A 117 10.57 -24.45 -17.01
N GLY A 118 9.99 -24.26 -18.20
CA GLY A 118 10.70 -24.43 -19.47
C GLY A 118 10.99 -25.91 -19.76
N ASP A 119 12.27 -26.26 -19.98
CA ASP A 119 12.77 -27.62 -20.17
C ASP A 119 13.24 -28.29 -18.86
N GLN A 120 13.08 -27.61 -17.71
CA GLN A 120 13.46 -28.13 -16.42
C GLN A 120 12.26 -28.53 -15.58
N GLN A 121 12.43 -29.63 -14.85
CA GLN A 121 11.50 -30.05 -13.82
C GLN A 121 11.95 -29.46 -12.48
N VAL A 122 11.12 -28.60 -11.90
CA VAL A 122 11.38 -27.96 -10.61
C VAL A 122 10.35 -28.43 -9.59
N GLU A 123 10.78 -28.54 -8.33
CA GLU A 123 9.95 -28.84 -7.18
C GLU A 123 9.98 -27.64 -6.23
N HIS A 124 8.82 -27.06 -5.95
CA HIS A 124 8.65 -26.04 -4.91
C HIS A 124 8.19 -26.69 -3.62
N TYR A 125 8.60 -26.14 -2.47
CA TYR A 125 8.10 -26.55 -1.17
C TYR A 125 7.70 -25.33 -0.34
N SER A 126 6.60 -25.45 0.40
CA SER A 126 6.15 -24.45 1.37
C SER A 126 6.33 -25.00 2.78
N SER A 127 7.03 -24.27 3.65
CA SER A 127 7.20 -24.65 5.05
C SER A 127 5.92 -24.39 5.86
N PRO A 128 5.69 -25.14 6.95
CA PRO A 128 4.47 -24.97 7.75
C PRO A 128 4.44 -23.62 8.47
N GLN A 129 3.30 -22.93 8.43
CA GLN A 129 3.09 -21.68 9.15
C GLN A 129 2.31 -21.90 10.45
N LEU A 130 2.55 -21.10 11.47
CA LEU A 130 1.70 -21.06 12.66
C LEU A 130 0.40 -20.31 12.33
N GLY A 131 -0.76 -20.87 12.66
CA GLY A 131 -2.04 -20.20 12.38
C GLY A 131 -3.07 -20.27 13.50
N SER A 132 -2.80 -20.96 14.59
CA SER A 132 -3.49 -20.73 15.86
C SER A 132 -2.54 -20.86 17.04
N SER A 133 -2.77 -20.06 18.07
CA SER A 133 -2.17 -20.26 19.39
C SER A 133 -3.18 -19.89 20.47
N ALA A 134 -3.38 -20.76 21.45
CA ALA A 134 -4.35 -20.52 22.50
C ALA A 134 -3.99 -21.22 23.82
N SER A 135 -4.50 -20.73 24.95
CA SER A 135 -4.60 -21.52 26.18
C SER A 135 -6.03 -21.96 26.39
N LEU A 136 -6.25 -23.21 26.78
CA LEU A 136 -7.55 -23.76 27.10
C LEU A 136 -7.61 -24.19 28.56
N ARG A 137 -8.54 -23.59 29.30
CA ARG A 137 -8.83 -23.92 30.69
C ARG A 137 -10.19 -24.60 30.80
N VAL A 138 -10.21 -25.88 31.16
CA VAL A 138 -11.45 -26.65 31.38
C VAL A 138 -11.72 -26.70 32.89
N GLY A 139 -12.68 -25.89 33.36
CA GLY A 139 -13.02 -25.79 34.78
C GLY A 139 -13.97 -26.90 35.29
N PRO A 140 -14.15 -27.03 36.62
CA PRO A 140 -15.06 -27.98 37.23
C PRO A 140 -16.46 -27.96 36.63
N GLY A 141 -17.00 -29.14 36.31
CA GLY A 141 -18.33 -29.33 35.73
C GLY A 141 -18.46 -29.05 34.22
N ALA A 142 -17.41 -28.58 33.54
CA ALA A 142 -17.46 -28.27 32.11
C ALA A 142 -17.85 -29.50 31.27
N GLN A 143 -18.83 -29.34 30.37
CA GLN A 143 -19.29 -30.41 29.48
C GLN A 143 -18.26 -30.72 28.40
N ALA A 144 -18.24 -31.97 27.93
CA ALA A 144 -17.31 -32.39 26.90
C ALA A 144 -17.58 -31.71 25.55
N GLN A 145 -16.52 -31.34 24.84
CA GLN A 145 -16.60 -30.82 23.48
C GLN A 145 -16.90 -31.94 22.48
N SER A 146 -17.76 -31.71 21.50
CA SER A 146 -17.97 -32.68 20.41
C SER A 146 -16.65 -33.08 19.76
N LEU A 147 -16.48 -34.37 19.48
CA LEU A 147 -15.32 -34.86 18.71
C LEU A 147 -15.36 -34.24 17.31
N HIS A 148 -14.25 -33.62 16.92
CA HIS A 148 -14.11 -32.88 15.65
C HIS A 148 -12.71 -33.10 15.07
N ARG A 149 -12.52 -32.61 13.84
CA ARG A 149 -11.25 -32.60 13.11
C ARG A 149 -10.89 -31.16 12.81
N ASP A 150 -9.65 -30.76 13.07
CA ASP A 150 -9.19 -29.39 12.81
C ASP A 150 -9.10 -29.11 11.31
N ASP A 151 -8.75 -30.11 10.50
CA ASP A 151 -8.69 -29.98 9.03
C ASP A 151 -10.02 -29.55 8.38
N SER A 152 -11.15 -29.73 9.08
CA SER A 152 -12.47 -29.33 8.57
C SER A 152 -12.58 -27.83 8.30
N ILE A 153 -11.89 -26.98 9.08
CA ILE A 153 -11.89 -25.51 8.89
C ILE A 153 -11.09 -25.10 7.64
N HIS A 154 -10.21 -25.99 7.17
CA HIS A 154 -9.40 -25.84 5.96
C HIS A 154 -9.99 -26.60 4.78
N HIS A 155 -11.22 -27.13 4.91
CA HIS A 155 -11.90 -27.94 3.89
C HIS A 155 -11.12 -29.18 3.47
N GLY A 156 -10.30 -29.76 4.37
CA GLY A 156 -9.60 -31.02 4.12
C GLY A 156 -10.60 -32.17 3.97
N TRP A 157 -10.84 -32.63 2.74
CA TRP A 157 -11.75 -33.73 2.43
C TRP A 157 -10.96 -34.97 2.01
N ASN A 158 -10.62 -35.81 2.97
CA ASN A 158 -9.83 -37.02 2.74
C ASN A 158 -10.69 -38.28 2.66
N GLY A 159 -10.50 -39.10 1.62
CA GLY A 159 -11.07 -40.45 1.53
C GLY A 159 -10.40 -41.44 2.51
N PRO A 160 -10.93 -42.67 2.65
CA PRO A 160 -10.34 -43.66 3.55
C PRO A 160 -8.97 -44.10 3.05
N ALA A 161 -8.06 -44.41 3.96
CA ALA A 161 -6.72 -44.90 3.66
C ALA A 161 -6.35 -46.07 4.59
N THR A 162 -5.46 -46.95 4.12
CA THR A 162 -4.92 -48.06 4.93
C THR A 162 -3.59 -47.72 5.58
N LYS A 163 -2.93 -46.65 5.13
CA LYS A 163 -1.67 -46.11 5.65
C LYS A 163 -1.65 -44.59 5.48
N TYR A 164 -0.79 -43.92 6.24
CA TYR A 164 -0.56 -42.49 6.09
C TYR A 164 0.22 -42.17 4.82
N GLU A 165 -0.08 -41.03 4.18
CA GLU A 165 0.70 -40.46 3.09
C GLU A 165 0.90 -38.96 3.35
N VAL A 166 2.14 -38.48 3.22
CA VAL A 166 2.49 -37.07 3.43
C VAL A 166 1.69 -36.18 2.47
N GLY A 167 1.13 -35.09 3.00
CA GLY A 167 0.22 -34.20 2.27
C GLY A 167 -1.27 -34.53 2.46
N ARG A 168 -1.61 -35.58 3.23
CA ARG A 168 -3.00 -35.88 3.62
C ARG A 168 -3.59 -34.83 4.57
N ASP A 169 -2.82 -34.37 5.54
CA ASP A 169 -3.29 -33.39 6.52
C ASP A 169 -2.84 -31.98 6.16
N VAL A 170 -3.68 -31.00 6.48
CA VAL A 170 -3.42 -29.59 6.20
C VAL A 170 -3.09 -28.79 7.46
N CYS A 171 -3.21 -29.41 8.63
CA CYS A 171 -2.68 -28.87 9.87
C CYS A 171 -2.18 -29.96 10.85
N CYS A 172 -1.42 -29.53 11.84
CA CYS A 172 -1.02 -30.33 13.00
C CYS A 172 -1.26 -29.50 14.27
N GLY A 173 -1.67 -30.19 15.34
CA GLY A 173 -1.88 -29.60 16.65
C GLY A 173 -0.79 -30.04 17.63
N PHE A 174 -0.29 -29.09 18.42
CA PHE A 174 0.65 -29.35 19.51
C PHE A 174 0.10 -28.77 20.80
N PHE A 175 -0.21 -29.64 21.76
CA PHE A 175 -0.76 -29.30 23.05
C PHE A 175 0.26 -29.56 24.15
N THR A 176 0.49 -28.59 25.03
CA THR A 176 1.40 -28.71 26.18
C THR A 176 0.65 -28.57 27.50
N ALA A 177 0.85 -29.51 28.41
CA ALA A 177 0.22 -29.51 29.73
C ALA A 177 0.83 -28.51 30.69
N CYS A 178 -0.01 -27.58 31.17
CA CYS A 178 0.35 -26.64 32.23
C CYS A 178 -0.07 -27.14 33.61
N THR A 179 -1.21 -27.80 33.71
CA THR A 179 -1.63 -28.55 34.89
C THR A 179 -1.76 -30.03 34.54
N LYS A 180 -1.83 -30.88 35.57
CA LYS A 180 -2.09 -32.30 35.38
C LYS A 180 -3.43 -32.49 34.68
N THR A 181 -3.45 -33.30 33.62
CA THR A 181 -4.67 -33.70 32.91
C THR A 181 -4.93 -35.18 33.12
N HIS A 182 -6.17 -35.51 33.46
CA HIS A 182 -6.63 -36.89 33.56
C HIS A 182 -8.11 -36.95 33.16
N ARG A 183 -8.61 -38.16 32.93
CA ARG A 183 -9.98 -38.39 32.43
C ARG A 183 -11.04 -37.53 33.12
N ASN A 184 -11.04 -37.52 34.46
CA ASN A 184 -12.07 -36.83 35.25
C ASN A 184 -11.99 -35.29 35.21
N ASN A 185 -10.85 -34.68 34.88
CA ASN A 185 -10.72 -33.22 34.81
C ASN A 185 -10.77 -32.66 33.38
N GLY A 186 -11.22 -33.49 32.43
CA GLY A 186 -11.41 -33.11 31.03
C GLY A 186 -10.18 -33.33 30.15
N ALA A 187 -9.45 -34.45 30.30
CA ALA A 187 -8.37 -34.87 29.38
C ALA A 187 -8.78 -34.86 27.89
N THR A 188 -7.80 -34.77 26.97
CA THR A 188 -8.10 -34.61 25.55
C THR A 188 -8.51 -35.97 25.05
N ARG A 189 -9.73 -36.09 24.58
CA ARG A 189 -10.23 -37.32 23.99
C ARG A 189 -9.75 -37.39 22.55
N VAL A 190 -9.20 -38.52 22.16
CA VAL A 190 -8.71 -38.80 20.81
C VAL A 190 -9.29 -40.13 20.35
N VAL A 191 -9.57 -40.27 19.05
CA VAL A 191 -9.92 -41.56 18.45
C VAL A 191 -8.73 -42.03 17.60
N PRO A 192 -7.84 -42.89 18.13
CA PRO A 192 -6.65 -43.32 17.42
C PRO A 192 -6.98 -43.98 16.07
N GLY A 193 -6.22 -43.64 15.04
CA GLY A 193 -6.37 -44.17 13.69
C GLY A 193 -7.49 -43.51 12.87
N SER A 194 -8.26 -42.60 13.46
CA SER A 194 -9.39 -41.97 12.76
C SER A 194 -9.00 -40.99 11.66
N HIS A 195 -7.75 -40.50 11.65
CA HIS A 195 -7.17 -39.70 10.56
C HIS A 195 -7.15 -40.46 9.22
N LEU A 196 -7.12 -41.79 9.26
CA LEU A 196 -7.18 -42.66 8.07
C LEU A 196 -8.61 -43.02 7.64
N TRP A 197 -9.63 -42.67 8.42
CA TRP A 197 -11.01 -42.91 8.03
C TRP A 197 -11.44 -41.97 6.90
N ASP A 198 -12.48 -42.37 6.17
CA ASP A 198 -13.20 -41.47 5.27
C ASP A 198 -13.75 -40.26 6.05
N PHE A 199 -13.60 -39.06 5.50
CA PHE A 199 -14.05 -37.81 6.13
C PHE A 199 -15.55 -37.83 6.48
N ALA A 200 -16.40 -38.48 5.69
CA ALA A 200 -17.83 -38.59 5.94
C ALA A 200 -18.19 -39.57 7.06
N LYS A 201 -17.23 -40.35 7.57
CA LYS A 201 -17.46 -41.25 8.70
C LYS A 201 -17.56 -40.44 10.00
N PRO A 202 -18.70 -40.49 10.72
CA PRO A 202 -18.86 -39.78 11.98
C PRO A 202 -18.00 -40.40 13.09
N PRO A 203 -17.68 -39.66 14.17
CA PRO A 203 -17.02 -40.22 15.33
C PRO A 203 -17.96 -41.19 16.07
N PRO A 204 -17.41 -42.12 16.89
CA PRO A 204 -18.22 -43.03 17.71
C PRO A 204 -19.12 -42.24 18.68
N THR A 205 -20.41 -42.59 18.74
CA THR A 205 -21.39 -41.92 19.63
C THR A 205 -21.51 -42.58 21.00
N ASP A 206 -21.09 -43.84 21.11
CA ASP A 206 -21.05 -44.64 22.34
C ASP A 206 -19.72 -44.51 23.11
N GLY A 207 -18.77 -43.73 22.57
CA GLY A 207 -17.43 -43.56 23.13
C GLY A 207 -16.48 -44.74 22.86
N ALA A 208 -16.88 -45.75 22.08
CA ALA A 208 -16.03 -46.88 21.77
C ALA A 208 -14.78 -46.44 21.01
N GLY A 209 -13.60 -46.85 21.48
CA GLY A 209 -12.31 -46.50 20.86
C GLY A 209 -11.83 -45.05 21.10
N VAL A 210 -12.51 -44.30 21.97
CA VAL A 210 -12.04 -42.98 22.43
C VAL A 210 -11.06 -43.16 23.59
N VAL A 211 -9.89 -42.53 23.51
CA VAL A 211 -8.82 -42.58 24.52
C VAL A 211 -8.57 -41.19 25.09
N ASP A 212 -8.41 -41.11 26.42
CA ASP A 212 -8.09 -39.87 27.13
C ASP A 212 -6.57 -39.66 27.21
N ALA A 213 -6.08 -38.52 26.70
CA ALA A 213 -4.68 -38.13 26.83
C ALA A 213 -4.41 -37.54 28.23
N GLU A 214 -3.95 -38.40 29.15
CA GLU A 214 -3.54 -38.02 30.50
C GLU A 214 -2.07 -37.56 30.51
N LEU A 215 -1.82 -36.34 31.00
CA LEU A 215 -0.56 -35.61 30.86
C LEU A 215 -0.17 -35.00 32.22
N ASP A 216 1.10 -35.12 32.62
CA ASP A 216 1.65 -34.32 33.71
C ASP A 216 2.18 -32.98 33.16
N PRO A 217 2.35 -31.93 34.00
CA PRO A 217 2.89 -30.65 33.53
C PRO A 217 4.25 -30.81 32.83
N GLY A 218 4.32 -30.35 31.58
CA GLY A 218 5.49 -30.50 30.70
C GLY A 218 5.37 -31.62 29.67
N ASP A 219 4.41 -32.53 29.84
CA ASP A 219 4.05 -33.49 28.80
C ASP A 219 3.27 -32.81 27.68
N CYS A 220 3.39 -33.37 26.48
CA CYS A 220 2.73 -32.85 25.30
C CYS A 220 1.90 -33.93 24.59
N LEU A 221 0.88 -33.48 23.87
CA LEU A 221 0.14 -34.27 22.90
C LEU A 221 0.33 -33.61 21.52
N MET A 222 0.86 -34.35 20.56
CA MET A 222 0.88 -33.95 19.15
C MET A 222 -0.20 -34.72 18.40
N ILE A 223 -0.90 -34.05 17.47
CA ILE A 223 -1.92 -34.65 16.62
C ILE A 223 -1.80 -34.16 15.18
N VAL A 224 -2.25 -34.97 14.22
CA VAL A 224 -2.53 -34.50 12.85
C VAL A 224 -3.97 -33.97 12.76
N GLY A 225 -4.21 -32.96 11.93
CA GLY A 225 -5.47 -32.21 11.92
C GLY A 225 -6.71 -33.03 11.57
N SER A 226 -6.55 -34.15 10.87
CA SER A 226 -7.66 -35.04 10.53
C SER A 226 -8.00 -36.08 11.61
N VAL A 227 -7.29 -36.21 12.73
CA VAL A 227 -7.71 -37.14 13.80
C VAL A 227 -8.88 -36.56 14.61
N TYR A 228 -9.89 -37.39 14.89
CA TYR A 228 -11.00 -36.96 15.76
C TYR A 228 -10.49 -36.74 17.19
N HIS A 229 -10.73 -35.54 17.71
CA HIS A 229 -10.39 -35.20 19.07
C HIS A 229 -11.34 -34.14 19.67
N GLY A 230 -11.22 -33.89 20.97
CA GLY A 230 -11.94 -32.84 21.69
C GLY A 230 -11.75 -32.96 23.20
N HIS A 231 -11.91 -31.88 23.96
CA HIS A 231 -11.74 -31.98 25.42
C HIS A 231 -12.84 -32.85 26.07
N GLY A 232 -12.47 -33.59 27.10
CA GLY A 232 -13.38 -34.38 27.93
C GLY A 232 -14.28 -33.54 28.81
N GLU A 233 -15.26 -34.19 29.42
CA GLU A 233 -16.04 -33.61 30.50
C GLU A 233 -15.16 -33.49 31.75
N ASN A 234 -15.28 -32.38 32.47
CA ASN A 234 -14.68 -32.24 33.79
C ASN A 234 -15.74 -32.57 34.84
N THR A 235 -15.66 -33.77 35.41
CA THR A 235 -16.56 -34.28 36.44
C THR A 235 -16.09 -33.97 37.87
N THR A 236 -14.93 -33.31 38.01
CA THR A 236 -14.43 -32.87 39.32
C THR A 236 -15.16 -31.64 39.85
N THR A 237 -15.00 -31.36 41.14
CA THR A 237 -15.62 -30.22 41.82
C THR A 237 -14.67 -29.04 42.02
N ASP A 238 -13.35 -29.28 42.00
CA ASP A 238 -12.32 -28.37 42.47
C ASP A 238 -11.07 -28.32 41.58
N GLU A 239 -10.97 -29.19 40.56
CA GLU A 239 -9.83 -29.24 39.67
C GLU A 239 -10.12 -28.61 38.30
N TYR A 240 -9.12 -27.97 37.73
CA TYR A 240 -9.16 -27.52 36.34
C TYR A 240 -7.95 -28.06 35.57
N ARG A 241 -8.17 -28.31 34.28
CA ARG A 241 -7.10 -28.56 33.33
C ARG A 241 -6.73 -27.26 32.64
N LEU A 242 -5.43 -26.98 32.49
CA LEU A 242 -4.90 -25.91 31.67
C LEU A 242 -3.91 -26.48 30.65
N LEU A 243 -4.17 -26.26 29.38
CA LEU A 243 -3.22 -26.53 28.30
C LEU A 243 -2.88 -25.25 27.56
N THR A 244 -1.70 -25.23 26.93
CA THR A 244 -1.43 -24.33 25.80
C THR A 244 -1.48 -25.14 24.51
N SER A 245 -1.86 -24.51 23.41
CA SER A 245 -1.93 -25.12 22.09
C SER A 245 -1.36 -24.19 21.02
N CYS A 246 -0.70 -24.78 20.04
CA CYS A 246 -0.45 -24.15 18.76
C CYS A 246 -0.84 -25.08 17.61
N GLY A 247 -1.55 -24.53 16.63
CA GLY A 247 -1.90 -25.19 15.38
C GLY A 247 -1.19 -24.52 14.21
N ALA A 248 -0.63 -25.31 13.31
CA ALA A 248 0.01 -24.82 12.10
C ALA A 248 -0.85 -25.18 10.88
N PRO A 249 -1.63 -24.25 10.29
CA PRO A 249 -2.27 -24.47 9.02
C PRO A 249 -1.33 -24.12 7.86
N GLY A 250 -1.43 -24.85 6.75
CA GLY A 250 -1.11 -24.27 5.45
C GLY A 250 -2.06 -23.11 5.13
N ASP A 251 -1.60 -22.08 4.42
CA ASP A 251 -2.35 -20.85 4.10
C ASP A 251 -3.78 -21.12 3.59
N GLY A 252 -4.79 -21.05 4.48
CA GLY A 252 -6.19 -21.30 4.14
C GLY A 252 -7.02 -20.06 3.81
N CYS A 253 -6.50 -18.84 4.08
CA CYS A 253 -7.21 -17.58 3.81
C CYS A 253 -6.93 -17.00 2.43
N TRP A 254 -5.80 -17.36 1.80
CA TRP A 254 -5.53 -16.97 0.42
C TRP A 254 -6.49 -17.73 -0.51
N PRO A 255 -7.13 -17.07 -1.50
CA PRO A 255 -8.04 -17.78 -2.39
C PRO A 255 -7.34 -18.93 -3.08
N GLN A 256 -7.97 -20.10 -3.07
CA GLN A 256 -7.48 -21.27 -3.80
C GLN A 256 -7.50 -21.00 -5.31
N GLN A 257 -6.73 -21.78 -6.08
CA GLN A 257 -6.64 -21.62 -7.53
C GLN A 257 -8.02 -21.62 -8.23
N ALA A 258 -8.96 -22.45 -7.76
CA ALA A 258 -10.33 -22.48 -8.28
C ALA A 258 -11.06 -21.14 -8.11
N ASN A 259 -10.80 -20.40 -7.03
CA ASN A 259 -11.38 -19.07 -6.79
C ASN A 259 -10.79 -18.04 -7.79
N TRP A 260 -9.48 -18.07 -8.01
CA TRP A 260 -8.81 -17.23 -9.00
C TRP A 260 -9.25 -17.54 -10.43
N GLN A 261 -9.41 -18.82 -10.78
CA GLN A 261 -9.94 -19.24 -12.08
C GLN A 261 -11.40 -18.79 -12.26
N ARG A 262 -12.22 -18.85 -11.22
CA ARG A 262 -13.60 -18.34 -11.25
C ARG A 262 -13.61 -16.83 -11.47
N LEU A 263 -12.80 -16.06 -10.72
CA LEU A 263 -12.66 -14.63 -10.97
C LEU A 263 -12.24 -14.38 -12.42
N ASN A 264 -11.21 -15.08 -12.90
CA ASN A 264 -10.71 -14.94 -14.26
C ASN A 264 -11.81 -15.20 -15.29
N GLY A 265 -12.60 -16.26 -15.13
CA GLY A 265 -13.76 -16.54 -15.98
C GLY A 265 -14.82 -15.43 -15.93
N THR A 266 -15.14 -14.93 -14.74
CA THR A 266 -16.11 -13.84 -14.53
C THR A 266 -15.68 -12.54 -15.20
N ILE A 267 -14.37 -12.24 -15.21
CA ILE A 267 -13.83 -11.05 -15.87
C ILE A 267 -13.36 -11.31 -17.32
N GLY A 268 -13.72 -12.44 -17.91
CA GLY A 268 -13.47 -12.73 -19.33
C GLY A 268 -12.02 -13.03 -19.68
N GLY A 269 -11.27 -13.69 -18.80
CA GLY A 269 -9.88 -14.09 -19.05
C GLY A 269 -8.84 -13.00 -18.75
N ASN A 270 -9.25 -11.87 -18.17
CA ASN A 270 -8.39 -10.69 -17.97
C ASN A 270 -7.66 -10.65 -16.60
N LEU A 271 -7.50 -11.79 -15.93
CA LEU A 271 -6.69 -11.91 -14.72
C LEU A 271 -5.29 -12.42 -15.09
N MET A 272 -4.26 -11.68 -14.68
CA MET A 272 -2.86 -12.03 -14.91
C MET A 272 -2.16 -12.28 -13.58
N SER A 273 -1.34 -13.34 -13.51
CA SER A 273 -0.33 -13.44 -12.45
C SER A 273 0.84 -12.54 -12.82
N LEU A 274 1.30 -11.74 -11.88
CA LEU A 274 2.36 -10.77 -12.09
C LEU A 274 3.64 -11.19 -11.37
N ARG A 275 4.75 -11.00 -12.08
CA ARG A 275 6.11 -11.00 -11.55
C ARG A 275 6.76 -9.67 -11.91
N PRO A 276 7.72 -9.17 -11.12
CA PRO A 276 8.44 -7.94 -11.46
C PRO A 276 8.99 -7.99 -12.88
N ALA A 277 9.02 -6.85 -13.56
CA ALA A 277 9.50 -6.77 -14.94
C ALA A 277 10.91 -7.36 -15.13
N GLY A 278 11.79 -7.21 -14.13
CA GLY A 278 13.13 -7.79 -14.16
C GLY A 278 13.18 -9.33 -14.14
N SER A 279 12.09 -10.01 -13.75
CA SER A 279 12.09 -11.46 -13.49
C SER A 279 12.46 -12.32 -14.70
N VAL A 280 12.19 -11.82 -15.91
CA VAL A 280 12.57 -12.45 -17.19
C VAL A 280 14.09 -12.52 -17.40
N CYS A 281 14.88 -11.86 -16.55
CA CYS A 281 16.33 -11.88 -16.58
C CYS A 281 16.97 -12.88 -15.60
N PHE A 282 16.18 -13.61 -14.80
CA PHE A 282 16.71 -14.41 -13.69
C PHE A 282 16.15 -15.83 -13.63
N GLY A 283 16.97 -16.74 -13.10
CA GLY A 283 16.57 -18.12 -12.79
C GLY A 283 16.04 -18.88 -13.99
N THR A 284 15.08 -19.78 -13.74
CA THR A 284 14.41 -20.60 -14.77
C THR A 284 13.46 -19.80 -15.66
N ASN A 285 13.13 -18.56 -15.28
CA ASN A 285 12.32 -17.65 -16.08
C ASN A 285 13.17 -16.80 -17.04
N HIS A 286 14.49 -17.06 -17.11
CA HIS A 286 15.37 -16.31 -17.98
C HIS A 286 15.01 -16.53 -19.45
N SER A 287 14.56 -15.47 -20.10
CA SER A 287 14.34 -15.38 -21.54
C SER A 287 15.25 -14.27 -22.07
N VAL A 288 16.22 -14.63 -22.92
CA VAL A 288 17.18 -13.66 -23.46
C VAL A 288 16.45 -12.52 -24.17
N ALA A 289 15.49 -12.84 -25.04
CA ALA A 289 14.74 -11.85 -25.80
C ALA A 289 13.88 -10.93 -24.92
N GLU A 290 13.17 -11.48 -23.92
CA GLU A 290 12.33 -10.66 -23.02
C GLU A 290 13.20 -9.83 -22.06
N CYS A 291 14.35 -10.35 -21.65
CA CYS A 291 15.31 -9.62 -20.83
C CYS A 291 16.01 -8.49 -21.59
N GLU A 292 16.31 -8.69 -22.86
CA GLU A 292 16.81 -7.66 -23.77
C GLU A 292 15.74 -6.59 -24.01
N ASP A 293 14.50 -6.97 -24.35
CA ASP A 293 13.38 -6.03 -24.51
C ASP A 293 13.16 -5.18 -23.25
N MET A 294 13.15 -5.80 -22.07
CA MET A 294 13.00 -5.10 -20.81
C MET A 294 14.13 -4.10 -20.55
N VAL A 295 15.39 -4.46 -20.86
CA VAL A 295 16.53 -3.56 -20.66
C VAL A 295 16.53 -2.41 -21.67
N GLU A 296 16.25 -2.68 -22.93
CA GLU A 296 16.12 -1.65 -23.97
C GLU A 296 15.01 -0.66 -23.63
N ASN A 297 13.90 -1.14 -23.09
CA ASN A 297 12.75 -0.34 -22.73
C ASN A 297 12.72 0.11 -21.26
N PHE A 298 13.76 -0.14 -20.47
CA PHE A 298 13.76 0.13 -19.04
C PHE A 298 13.46 1.60 -18.70
N ARG A 299 13.85 2.54 -19.57
CA ARG A 299 13.55 3.97 -19.42
C ARG A 299 12.42 4.47 -20.32
N ASN A 300 11.76 3.59 -21.06
CA ASN A 300 10.65 3.95 -21.93
C ASN A 300 9.36 4.07 -21.10
N THR A 301 8.85 5.30 -20.99
CA THR A 301 7.64 5.57 -20.21
C THR A 301 6.42 4.79 -20.73
N SER A 302 6.22 4.74 -22.05
CA SER A 302 5.06 4.10 -22.67
C SER A 302 5.08 2.59 -22.45
N TRP A 303 6.24 1.96 -22.59
CA TRP A 303 6.43 0.54 -22.28
C TRP A 303 6.11 0.26 -20.80
N ARG A 304 6.58 1.09 -19.88
CA ARG A 304 6.31 0.95 -18.44
C ARG A 304 4.83 1.15 -18.09
N VAL A 305 4.12 2.06 -18.77
CA VAL A 305 2.66 2.21 -18.61
C VAL A 305 1.96 0.90 -19.02
N GLN A 306 2.32 0.36 -20.18
CA GLN A 306 1.72 -0.85 -20.74
C GLN A 306 2.03 -2.10 -19.92
N ASN A 307 3.21 -2.18 -19.30
CA ASN A 307 3.61 -3.31 -18.48
C ASN A 307 2.97 -3.24 -17.07
N PRO A 308 2.01 -4.11 -16.70
CA PRO A 308 1.30 -4.05 -15.43
C PRO A 308 2.16 -4.33 -14.19
N ALA A 309 3.37 -4.86 -14.37
CA ALA A 309 4.35 -5.14 -13.32
C ALA A 309 5.42 -4.05 -13.18
N SER A 310 5.26 -2.92 -13.88
CA SER A 310 6.20 -1.79 -13.86
C SER A 310 5.57 -0.54 -13.25
N LEU A 311 6.40 0.27 -12.61
CA LEU A 311 6.11 1.64 -12.18
C LEU A 311 7.05 2.62 -12.90
N GLN A 312 6.73 3.90 -12.96
CA GLN A 312 7.63 4.87 -13.59
C GLN A 312 8.87 5.12 -12.70
N VAL A 313 8.66 5.11 -11.38
CA VAL A 313 9.69 5.29 -10.36
C VAL A 313 10.02 3.97 -9.69
N VAL A 314 11.22 3.45 -9.95
CA VAL A 314 11.57 2.05 -9.67
C VAL A 314 11.84 1.74 -8.21
N ASN A 315 12.15 2.76 -7.39
CA ASN A 315 12.28 2.54 -5.95
C ASN A 315 10.96 2.09 -5.30
N TRP A 316 9.82 2.29 -5.97
CA TRP A 316 8.51 1.79 -5.53
C TRP A 316 8.16 0.40 -6.04
N GLU A 317 8.96 -0.20 -6.92
CA GLU A 317 8.88 -1.62 -7.25
C GLU A 317 9.55 -2.47 -6.17
N ASN A 318 10.49 -1.86 -5.46
CA ASN A 318 11.26 -2.46 -4.37
C ASN A 318 10.49 -2.41 -3.05
N TRP A 319 10.55 -3.48 -2.25
CA TRP A 319 9.94 -3.50 -0.92
C TRP A 319 11.02 -3.34 0.16
N ARG A 320 11.16 -2.09 0.62
CA ARG A 320 12.20 -1.69 1.58
C ARG A 320 12.13 -2.43 2.91
N HIS A 321 10.93 -2.60 3.47
CA HIS A 321 10.76 -3.32 4.74
C HIS A 321 11.13 -4.81 4.63
N GLY A 322 10.76 -5.44 3.52
CA GLY A 322 11.13 -6.83 3.22
C GLY A 322 12.54 -6.99 2.65
N LYS A 323 13.27 -5.89 2.37
CA LYS A 323 14.54 -5.86 1.63
C LYS A 323 14.48 -6.65 0.32
N GLN A 324 13.38 -6.51 -0.42
CA GLN A 324 13.14 -7.22 -1.67
C GLN A 324 13.28 -6.30 -2.88
N SER A 325 13.88 -6.83 -3.95
CA SER A 325 14.00 -6.16 -5.25
C SER A 325 14.14 -7.19 -6.36
N CYS A 326 13.88 -6.76 -7.59
CA CYS A 326 14.17 -7.53 -8.80
C CYS A 326 14.89 -6.66 -9.83
N TYR A 327 15.98 -6.02 -9.39
CA TYR A 327 16.80 -5.18 -10.24
C TYR A 327 17.85 -6.01 -11.00
N ARG A 328 17.95 -5.81 -12.31
CA ARG A 328 18.99 -6.39 -13.18
C ARG A 328 20.16 -5.40 -13.32
N PRO A 329 21.32 -5.64 -12.69
CA PRO A 329 22.49 -4.80 -12.91
C PRO A 329 23.07 -5.00 -14.32
N PRO A 330 23.76 -3.97 -14.88
CA PRO A 330 24.36 -4.05 -16.22
C PRO A 330 25.39 -5.17 -16.37
N ASP A 331 26.06 -5.56 -15.29
CA ASP A 331 27.07 -6.63 -15.27
C ASP A 331 26.47 -8.03 -15.04
N GLY A 332 25.15 -8.14 -14.86
CA GLY A 332 24.40 -9.39 -14.74
C GLY A 332 24.64 -10.17 -13.43
N LYS A 333 25.26 -9.58 -12.41
CA LYS A 333 25.76 -10.34 -11.24
C LYS A 333 24.76 -10.72 -10.15
N VAL A 334 23.52 -10.21 -10.16
CA VAL A 334 22.54 -10.53 -9.11
C VAL A 334 21.92 -11.91 -9.36
N SER A 335 21.93 -12.78 -8.35
CA SER A 335 21.40 -14.14 -8.42
C SER A 335 19.95 -14.29 -7.90
N LYS A 336 19.31 -13.19 -7.46
CA LYS A 336 17.99 -13.24 -6.80
C LYS A 336 17.07 -12.12 -7.28
N CYS A 337 15.87 -12.49 -7.70
CA CYS A 337 14.77 -11.60 -8.02
C CYS A 337 13.59 -11.92 -7.09
N ASP A 338 13.22 -10.97 -6.24
CA ASP A 338 12.10 -11.07 -5.31
C ASP A 338 10.87 -10.30 -5.83
N GLN A 339 9.67 -10.61 -5.33
CA GLN A 339 8.42 -9.97 -5.76
C GLN A 339 8.39 -8.45 -5.47
N GLY A 340 8.97 -8.02 -4.35
CA GLY A 340 8.95 -6.61 -3.97
C GLY A 340 7.54 -6.09 -3.73
N ARG A 341 7.26 -4.87 -4.20
CA ARG A 341 5.94 -4.22 -4.09
C ARG A 341 5.04 -4.49 -5.29
N VAL A 342 5.50 -5.25 -6.29
CA VAL A 342 4.70 -5.58 -7.47
C VAL A 342 3.57 -6.51 -7.04
N ALA A 343 2.32 -6.14 -7.37
CA ALA A 343 1.13 -6.94 -7.07
C ALA A 343 1.31 -8.39 -7.56
N VAL A 344 0.65 -9.36 -6.92
CA VAL A 344 0.75 -10.79 -7.28
C VAL A 344 -0.18 -11.15 -8.43
N PHE A 345 -1.34 -10.48 -8.46
CA PHE A 345 -2.31 -10.58 -9.53
C PHE A 345 -2.72 -9.20 -10.02
N SER A 346 -3.05 -9.10 -11.31
CA SER A 346 -3.62 -7.89 -11.90
C SER A 346 -4.81 -8.25 -12.77
N ALA A 347 -5.94 -7.64 -12.46
CA ALA A 347 -7.12 -7.65 -13.32
C ALA A 347 -7.04 -6.47 -14.29
N TYR A 348 -6.83 -6.76 -15.57
CA TYR A 348 -6.82 -5.77 -16.64
C TYR A 348 -8.26 -5.47 -17.08
N VAL A 349 -8.81 -4.34 -16.64
CA VAL A 349 -10.24 -4.06 -16.79
C VAL A 349 -10.55 -3.25 -18.05
N HIS A 350 -11.57 -3.69 -18.77
CA HIS A 350 -12.12 -3.07 -19.98
C HIS A 350 -13.56 -2.59 -19.79
N SER A 351 -14.19 -2.89 -18.64
CA SER A 351 -15.57 -2.51 -18.36
C SER A 351 -15.81 -2.28 -16.88
N VAL A 352 -16.84 -1.49 -16.57
CA VAL A 352 -17.33 -1.26 -15.21
C VAL A 352 -17.64 -2.58 -14.50
N ARG A 353 -18.29 -3.53 -15.20
CA ARG A 353 -18.66 -4.83 -14.63
C ARG A 353 -17.43 -5.57 -14.09
N GLN A 354 -16.32 -5.59 -14.84
CA GLN A 354 -15.10 -6.27 -14.38
C GLN A 354 -14.53 -5.60 -13.12
N VAL A 355 -14.58 -4.27 -13.03
CA VAL A 355 -14.19 -3.55 -11.81
C VAL A 355 -15.05 -3.97 -10.62
N GLN A 356 -16.38 -4.01 -10.79
CA GLN A 356 -17.31 -4.44 -9.73
C GLN A 356 -17.01 -5.87 -9.26
N GLU A 357 -16.74 -6.80 -10.17
CA GLU A 357 -16.47 -8.19 -9.83
C GLU A 357 -15.13 -8.36 -9.10
N VAL A 358 -14.10 -7.59 -9.47
CA VAL A 358 -12.82 -7.59 -8.75
C VAL A 358 -12.95 -6.98 -7.36
N VAL A 359 -13.68 -5.87 -7.22
CA VAL A 359 -13.95 -5.25 -5.91
C VAL A 359 -14.69 -6.22 -5.00
N LYS A 360 -15.79 -6.83 -5.48
CA LYS A 360 -16.54 -7.82 -4.69
C LYS A 360 -15.67 -9.01 -4.31
N PHE A 361 -14.83 -9.50 -5.22
CA PHE A 361 -13.92 -10.60 -4.95
C PHE A 361 -12.89 -10.23 -3.88
N ALA A 362 -12.28 -9.05 -3.95
CA ALA A 362 -11.34 -8.56 -2.97
C ALA A 362 -11.99 -8.43 -1.58
N THR A 363 -13.18 -7.81 -1.51
CA THR A 363 -13.95 -7.68 -0.27
C THR A 363 -14.33 -9.04 0.33
N ALA A 364 -14.73 -10.00 -0.50
CA ALA A 364 -15.16 -11.33 -0.03
C ALA A 364 -13.99 -12.19 0.50
N ASN A 365 -12.76 -11.88 0.10
CA ASN A 365 -11.55 -12.64 0.46
C ASN A 365 -10.54 -11.82 1.26
N ASP A 366 -10.93 -10.65 1.78
CA ASP A 366 -10.11 -9.75 2.58
C ASP A 366 -8.73 -9.44 1.95
N LEU A 367 -8.73 -9.18 0.64
CA LEU A 367 -7.50 -8.96 -0.11
C LEU A 367 -7.06 -7.50 -0.08
N ARG A 368 -5.74 -7.31 0.03
CA ARG A 368 -5.13 -6.00 -0.24
C ARG A 368 -5.37 -5.62 -1.71
N LEU A 369 -6.19 -4.59 -1.93
CA LEU A 369 -6.51 -4.09 -3.26
C LEU A 369 -5.66 -2.87 -3.61
N THR A 370 -5.01 -2.88 -4.77
CA THR A 370 -4.31 -1.73 -5.34
C THR A 370 -4.97 -1.28 -6.64
N ILE A 371 -5.00 0.03 -6.88
CA ILE A 371 -5.55 0.60 -8.11
C ILE A 371 -4.41 1.21 -8.90
N ARG A 372 -4.12 0.64 -10.07
CA ARG A 372 -3.07 1.12 -10.98
C ARG A 372 -3.71 1.67 -12.24
N ASN A 373 -3.39 2.92 -12.54
CA ASN A 373 -3.62 3.49 -13.85
C ASN A 373 -2.36 3.32 -14.71
N THR A 374 -1.33 4.14 -14.46
CA THR A 374 -0.13 4.22 -15.31
C THR A 374 1.19 3.89 -14.60
N GLY A 375 1.16 3.72 -13.27
CA GLY A 375 2.36 3.53 -12.44
C GLY A 375 3.17 4.81 -12.18
N HIS A 376 2.65 6.00 -12.51
CA HIS A 376 3.32 7.30 -12.31
C HIS A 376 3.48 7.76 -10.85
N ASP A 377 2.91 7.03 -9.90
CA ASP A 377 2.81 7.51 -8.52
C ASP A 377 4.18 7.65 -7.82
N LEU A 378 4.48 8.86 -7.35
CA LEU A 378 5.76 9.20 -6.70
C LEU A 378 5.86 8.74 -5.23
N ALA A 379 4.81 8.13 -4.67
CA ALA A 379 4.78 7.57 -3.31
C ALA A 379 4.40 6.08 -3.29
N GLY A 380 4.44 5.40 -4.43
CA GLY A 380 4.15 3.97 -4.55
C GLY A 380 2.69 3.56 -4.28
N ARG A 381 1.72 4.50 -4.27
CA ARG A 381 0.30 4.23 -3.93
C ARG A 381 -0.43 3.31 -4.89
N SER A 382 0.10 3.14 -6.10
CA SER A 382 -0.47 2.25 -7.12
C SER A 382 0.04 0.81 -7.05
N SER A 383 0.86 0.47 -6.05
CA SER A 383 1.42 -0.88 -5.87
C SER A 383 1.66 -1.19 -4.39
N ALA A 384 1.48 -2.44 -4.00
CA ALA A 384 1.70 -2.91 -2.64
C ALA A 384 2.11 -4.40 -2.68
N PRO A 385 2.92 -4.86 -1.71
CA PRO A 385 3.24 -6.28 -1.62
C PRO A 385 1.97 -7.10 -1.35
N HIS A 386 1.95 -8.33 -1.84
CA HIS A 386 0.86 -9.30 -1.62
C HIS A 386 -0.53 -8.83 -2.07
N SER A 387 -0.61 -7.88 -3.01
CA SER A 387 -1.88 -7.28 -3.43
C SER A 387 -2.49 -7.91 -4.70
N LEU A 388 -3.79 -7.70 -4.84
CA LEU A 388 -4.54 -7.80 -6.10
C LEU A 388 -4.66 -6.39 -6.69
N GLN A 389 -4.23 -6.22 -7.94
CA GLN A 389 -4.27 -4.96 -8.66
C GLN A 389 -5.50 -4.88 -9.58
N ILE A 390 -6.22 -3.76 -9.54
CA ILE A 390 -7.12 -3.33 -10.62
C ILE A 390 -6.31 -2.43 -11.54
N HIS A 391 -6.10 -2.87 -12.78
CA HIS A 391 -5.38 -2.11 -13.79
C HIS A 391 -6.36 -1.45 -14.77
N THR A 392 -6.56 -0.14 -14.63
CA THR A 392 -7.61 0.62 -15.34
C THR A 392 -7.26 0.99 -16.77
N ALA A 393 -6.06 0.67 -17.26
CA ALA A 393 -5.59 1.10 -18.58
C ALA A 393 -6.41 0.52 -19.75
N GLY A 394 -7.25 -0.51 -19.55
CA GLY A 394 -8.18 -0.98 -20.57
C GLY A 394 -9.44 -0.10 -20.76
N LEU A 395 -9.70 0.85 -19.86
CA LEU A 395 -10.83 1.80 -19.94
C LEU A 395 -10.46 3.01 -20.79
N LYS A 396 -10.52 2.87 -22.13
CA LYS A 396 -9.98 3.83 -23.11
C LYS A 396 -11.04 4.62 -23.89
N GLU A 397 -12.30 4.58 -23.48
CA GLU A 397 -13.36 5.33 -24.17
C GLU A 397 -13.11 6.84 -24.11
N VAL A 398 -13.39 7.54 -25.21
CA VAL A 398 -13.33 9.01 -25.31
C VAL A 398 -14.54 9.48 -26.10
N HIS A 399 -15.41 10.26 -25.46
CA HIS A 399 -16.66 10.74 -26.04
C HIS A 399 -16.80 12.25 -25.86
N PHE A 400 -16.79 12.99 -26.97
CA PHE A 400 -16.99 14.43 -26.98
C PHE A 400 -18.47 14.77 -27.13
N THR A 401 -18.91 15.81 -26.43
CA THR A 401 -20.28 16.35 -26.47
C THR A 401 -20.21 17.86 -26.57
N GLU A 402 -21.01 18.46 -27.46
CA GLU A 402 -21.10 19.93 -27.60
C GLU A 402 -21.97 20.57 -26.51
N SER A 403 -22.94 19.81 -26.00
CA SER A 403 -23.88 20.24 -24.96
C SER A 403 -24.01 19.13 -23.94
N PHE A 404 -23.12 19.13 -22.94
CA PHE A 404 -23.14 18.12 -21.88
C PHE A 404 -24.19 18.45 -20.82
N HIS A 405 -25.10 17.51 -20.56
CA HIS A 405 -26.07 17.59 -19.47
C HIS A 405 -25.68 16.56 -18.40
N PRO A 406 -25.33 17.00 -17.17
CA PRO A 406 -25.04 16.09 -16.07
C PRO A 406 -26.20 15.14 -15.78
N ILE A 407 -25.88 13.92 -15.36
CA ILE A 407 -26.91 12.93 -15.00
C ILE A 407 -27.56 13.34 -13.69
N THR A 408 -28.88 13.47 -13.68
CA THR A 408 -29.67 13.88 -12.51
C THR A 408 -30.52 12.73 -11.96
N PRO A 409 -30.97 12.82 -10.68
CA PRO A 409 -32.01 11.94 -10.17
C PRO A 409 -33.31 12.02 -10.99
N PHE A 410 -34.11 10.96 -10.95
CA PHE A 410 -35.37 10.87 -11.70
C PHE A 410 -36.29 12.07 -11.45
N GLY A 411 -36.74 12.72 -12.52
CA GLY A 411 -37.64 13.87 -12.47
C GLY A 411 -36.97 15.24 -12.33
N GLN A 412 -35.63 15.31 -12.34
CA GLN A 412 -34.88 16.56 -12.41
C GLN A 412 -34.19 16.70 -13.77
N GLU A 413 -34.06 17.92 -14.28
CA GLU A 413 -33.27 18.23 -15.48
C GLU A 413 -32.12 19.17 -15.11
N ALA A 414 -30.95 18.95 -15.70
CA ALA A 414 -29.79 19.84 -15.55
C ALA A 414 -29.59 20.66 -16.83
N GLU A 415 -29.28 21.95 -16.65
CA GLU A 415 -28.85 22.81 -17.75
C GLU A 415 -27.52 22.32 -18.34
N SER A 416 -27.33 22.58 -19.63
CA SER A 416 -26.10 22.26 -20.34
C SER A 416 -24.91 22.96 -19.69
N GLN A 417 -23.83 22.21 -19.49
CA GLN A 417 -22.54 22.71 -19.02
C GLN A 417 -21.61 23.10 -20.18
N GLY A 418 -22.12 23.09 -21.42
CA GLY A 418 -21.36 23.38 -22.63
C GLY A 418 -20.57 22.19 -23.15
N PRO A 419 -19.55 22.44 -24.00
CA PRO A 419 -18.70 21.40 -24.56
C PRO A 419 -17.90 20.64 -23.48
N ALA A 420 -17.92 19.31 -23.57
CA ALA A 420 -17.24 18.44 -22.64
C ALA A 420 -16.75 17.16 -23.31
N VAL A 421 -15.84 16.46 -22.62
CA VAL A 421 -15.37 15.14 -23.01
C VAL A 421 -15.48 14.18 -21.83
N THR A 422 -16.19 13.07 -22.03
CA THR A 422 -16.22 11.94 -21.11
C THR A 422 -15.15 10.95 -21.52
N ILE A 423 -14.27 10.60 -20.60
CA ILE A 423 -13.16 9.68 -20.84
C ILE A 423 -13.19 8.51 -19.85
N GLY A 424 -12.74 7.34 -20.30
CA GLY A 424 -12.45 6.21 -19.45
C GLY A 424 -11.23 6.46 -18.58
N ALA A 425 -11.17 5.79 -17.42
CA ALA A 425 -10.12 6.01 -16.43
C ALA A 425 -8.69 5.69 -16.92
N GLY A 426 -8.56 4.88 -17.96
CA GLY A 426 -7.28 4.47 -18.55
C GLY A 426 -6.72 5.44 -19.59
N VAL A 427 -7.46 6.48 -19.97
CA VAL A 427 -7.01 7.45 -20.99
C VAL A 427 -5.81 8.25 -20.46
N LEU A 428 -4.76 8.30 -21.27
CA LEU A 428 -3.55 9.07 -20.99
C LEU A 428 -3.75 10.52 -21.42
N THR A 429 -3.04 11.43 -20.75
CA THR A 429 -3.08 12.87 -21.05
C THR A 429 -2.75 13.16 -22.52
N GLY A 430 -1.71 12.55 -23.08
CA GLY A 430 -1.31 12.74 -24.48
C GLY A 430 -2.29 12.18 -25.50
N GLU A 431 -2.96 11.06 -25.17
CA GLU A 431 -4.03 10.48 -26.00
C GLU A 431 -5.21 11.46 -26.09
N LEU A 432 -5.62 12.03 -24.95
CA LEU A 432 -6.71 13.00 -24.89
C LEU A 432 -6.37 14.30 -25.62
N TYR A 433 -5.14 14.81 -25.46
CA TYR A 433 -4.69 15.98 -26.20
C TYR A 433 -4.72 15.76 -27.71
N SER A 434 -4.27 14.60 -28.18
CA SER A 434 -4.36 14.23 -29.60
C SER A 434 -5.82 14.21 -30.09
N ALA A 435 -6.72 13.57 -29.34
CA ALA A 435 -8.13 13.46 -29.70
C ALA A 435 -8.88 14.81 -29.67
N ALA A 436 -8.49 15.71 -28.76
CA ALA A 436 -9.04 17.06 -28.68
C ALA A 436 -8.53 17.96 -29.83
N ALA A 437 -7.24 17.83 -30.20
CA ALA A 437 -6.61 18.57 -31.28
C ALA A 437 -7.34 18.39 -32.62
N GLU A 438 -7.75 17.16 -32.91
CA GLU A 438 -8.50 16.79 -34.12
C GLU A 438 -9.84 17.52 -34.24
N ARG A 439 -10.38 18.00 -33.12
CA ARG A 439 -11.67 18.69 -33.03
C ARG A 439 -11.52 20.19 -32.81
N GLY A 440 -10.29 20.72 -32.86
CA GLY A 440 -10.03 22.14 -32.56
C GLY A 440 -10.29 22.48 -31.10
N HIS A 441 -10.14 21.51 -30.20
CA HIS A 441 -10.31 21.66 -28.77
C HIS A 441 -9.03 21.33 -28.00
N THR A 442 -8.98 21.77 -26.74
CA THR A 442 -8.00 21.35 -25.74
C THR A 442 -8.69 21.12 -24.39
N VAL A 443 -7.95 20.59 -23.41
CA VAL A 443 -8.43 20.30 -22.06
C VAL A 443 -7.40 20.73 -21.02
N VAL A 444 -7.83 20.98 -19.79
CA VAL A 444 -6.89 21.18 -18.67
C VAL A 444 -6.33 19.82 -18.24
N GLY A 445 -5.04 19.60 -18.50
CA GLY A 445 -4.31 18.37 -18.22
C GLY A 445 -2.87 18.66 -17.77
N GLY A 446 -2.14 17.61 -17.39
CA GLY A 446 -0.74 17.71 -16.98
C GLY A 446 0.23 17.80 -18.17
N SER A 447 1.49 18.13 -17.90
CA SER A 447 2.52 18.28 -18.95
C SER A 447 3.12 16.97 -19.45
N CYS A 448 3.05 15.88 -18.66
CA CYS A 448 3.56 14.57 -19.06
C CYS A 448 2.50 13.78 -19.85
N SER A 449 2.85 13.39 -21.06
CA SER A 449 1.95 12.72 -22.01
C SER A 449 1.43 11.36 -21.51
N THR A 450 2.22 10.68 -20.68
CA THR A 450 1.94 9.32 -20.18
C THR A 450 1.23 9.27 -18.83
N VAL A 451 0.91 10.43 -18.23
CA VAL A 451 0.10 10.48 -17.00
C VAL A 451 -1.33 10.09 -17.32
N GLY A 452 -1.97 9.33 -16.41
CA GLY A 452 -3.39 9.02 -16.52
C GLY A 452 -4.22 10.18 -15.99
N ILE A 453 -4.83 10.96 -16.89
CA ILE A 453 -5.50 12.23 -16.55
C ILE A 453 -6.69 12.03 -15.59
N ALA A 454 -7.44 10.93 -15.75
CA ALA A 454 -8.55 10.55 -14.89
C ALA A 454 -8.11 9.91 -13.54
N GLY A 455 -6.81 9.65 -13.39
CA GLY A 455 -6.25 8.97 -12.22
C GLY A 455 -5.89 9.92 -11.07
N GLY A 456 -4.81 9.56 -10.38
CA GLY A 456 -4.31 10.31 -9.21
C GLY A 456 -3.93 11.77 -9.50
N TRP A 457 -3.61 12.12 -10.76
CA TRP A 457 -3.25 13.49 -11.15
C TRP A 457 -4.38 14.48 -10.82
N MET A 458 -5.55 14.27 -11.41
CA MET A 458 -6.74 15.07 -11.13
C MET A 458 -7.21 14.82 -9.70
N GLN A 459 -7.29 13.57 -9.22
CA GLN A 459 -7.87 13.30 -7.90
C GLN A 459 -7.08 13.96 -6.75
N GLY A 460 -5.79 14.30 -6.95
CA GLY A 460 -4.97 15.09 -6.04
C GLY A 460 -4.93 16.60 -6.32
N GLY A 461 -5.61 17.10 -7.35
CA GLY A 461 -5.65 18.50 -7.77
C GLY A 461 -5.39 18.68 -9.27
N GLY A 462 -4.18 18.32 -9.69
CA GLY A 462 -3.76 18.31 -11.09
C GLY A 462 -3.56 19.71 -11.65
N TYR A 463 -2.36 20.26 -11.52
CA TYR A 463 -2.00 21.50 -12.24
C TYR A 463 -1.35 21.19 -13.58
N GLY A 464 -1.38 22.17 -14.48
CA GLY A 464 -0.67 22.15 -15.76
C GLY A 464 -0.58 23.55 -16.34
N ILE A 465 -0.05 23.67 -17.56
CA ILE A 465 0.25 24.97 -18.17
C ILE A 465 -0.99 25.86 -18.43
N LEU A 466 -2.18 25.25 -18.49
CA LEU A 466 -3.45 25.98 -18.63
C LEU A 466 -4.03 26.43 -17.28
N SER A 467 -3.49 25.95 -16.16
CA SER A 467 -4.06 26.25 -14.84
C SER A 467 -4.12 27.73 -14.47
N PRO A 468 -3.13 28.56 -14.80
CA PRO A 468 -3.22 30.00 -14.53
C PRO A 468 -4.42 30.70 -15.21
N THR A 469 -4.94 30.16 -16.33
CA THR A 469 -6.08 30.75 -17.05
C THR A 469 -7.39 29.96 -16.90
N GLN A 470 -7.32 28.67 -16.62
CA GLN A 470 -8.48 27.76 -16.64
C GLN A 470 -8.74 27.05 -15.30
N GLY A 471 -7.90 27.28 -14.28
CA GLY A 471 -7.98 26.58 -13.00
C GLY A 471 -7.34 25.18 -13.02
N LEU A 472 -7.45 24.46 -11.92
CA LEU A 472 -6.86 23.13 -11.79
C LEU A 472 -7.66 22.08 -12.58
N GLY A 473 -7.08 20.90 -12.79
CA GLY A 473 -7.77 19.75 -13.38
C GLY A 473 -9.07 19.44 -12.64
N VAL A 474 -9.04 19.43 -11.30
CA VAL A 474 -10.26 19.27 -10.48
C VAL A 474 -11.31 20.35 -10.71
N ASP A 475 -10.93 21.57 -11.10
CA ASP A 475 -11.87 22.68 -11.32
C ASP A 475 -12.66 22.47 -12.62
N ASN A 476 -12.15 21.63 -13.52
CA ASN A 476 -12.71 21.38 -14.85
C ASN A 476 -13.53 20.09 -14.93
N VAL A 477 -13.71 19.38 -13.82
CA VAL A 477 -14.53 18.16 -13.76
C VAL A 477 -16.01 18.50 -13.62
N LEU A 478 -16.84 17.81 -14.39
CA LEU A 478 -18.30 17.93 -14.36
C LEU A 478 -18.98 16.75 -13.67
N GLU A 479 -18.44 15.54 -13.84
CA GLU A 479 -19.08 14.30 -13.39
C GLU A 479 -18.06 13.15 -13.32
N PHE A 480 -18.25 12.23 -12.38
CA PHE A 480 -17.56 10.94 -12.34
C PHE A 480 -18.55 9.78 -12.46
N SER A 481 -18.08 8.67 -13.01
CA SER A 481 -18.65 7.37 -12.72
C SER A 481 -17.64 6.48 -12.01
N MET A 482 -18.09 5.78 -10.96
CA MET A 482 -17.21 5.10 -10.02
C MET A 482 -17.81 3.79 -9.51
N VAL A 483 -16.93 2.87 -9.08
CA VAL A 483 -17.30 1.67 -8.33
C VAL A 483 -16.90 1.85 -6.86
N THR A 484 -17.87 1.73 -5.96
CA THR A 484 -17.69 1.88 -4.49
C THR A 484 -17.16 0.60 -3.84
N ALA A 485 -16.85 0.62 -2.54
CA ALA A 485 -16.29 -0.53 -1.82
C ALA A 485 -17.29 -1.70 -1.71
N GLU A 486 -18.59 -1.39 -1.84
CA GLU A 486 -19.67 -2.37 -1.91
C GLU A 486 -19.84 -2.96 -3.32
N GLY A 487 -19.07 -2.49 -4.30
CA GLY A 487 -19.16 -2.90 -5.71
C GLY A 487 -20.32 -2.23 -6.46
N ALA A 488 -20.91 -1.16 -5.92
CA ALA A 488 -21.98 -0.41 -6.58
C ALA A 488 -21.41 0.55 -7.62
N TYR A 489 -22.06 0.66 -8.79
CA TYR A 489 -21.74 1.66 -9.81
C TYR A 489 -22.55 2.91 -9.55
N VAL A 490 -21.86 4.04 -9.34
CA VAL A 490 -22.49 5.31 -8.95
C VAL A 490 -22.00 6.45 -9.83
N THR A 491 -22.86 7.43 -10.03
CA THR A 491 -22.51 8.73 -10.60
C THR A 491 -22.28 9.73 -9.47
N ALA A 492 -21.18 10.48 -9.50
CA ALA A 492 -20.92 11.55 -8.54
C ALA A 492 -20.80 12.88 -9.28
N ASN A 493 -21.69 13.83 -8.97
CA ASN A 493 -21.74 15.16 -9.56
C ASN A 493 -22.49 16.14 -8.60
N PRO A 494 -22.73 17.41 -8.97
CA PRO A 494 -23.46 18.36 -8.11
C PRO A 494 -24.94 18.04 -7.84
N PHE A 495 -25.50 16.96 -8.40
CA PHE A 495 -26.92 16.61 -8.28
C PHE A 495 -27.15 15.27 -7.54
N GLN A 496 -26.11 14.45 -7.40
CA GLN A 496 -26.16 13.16 -6.72
C GLN A 496 -24.78 12.74 -6.22
N ASN A 497 -24.74 12.12 -5.04
CA ASN A 497 -23.51 11.71 -4.36
C ASN A 497 -22.50 12.88 -4.27
N GLU A 498 -23.02 14.06 -3.91
CA GLU A 498 -22.29 15.34 -3.90
C GLU A 498 -21.08 15.32 -2.95
N ASP A 499 -21.20 14.59 -1.84
CA ASP A 499 -20.10 14.37 -0.90
C ASP A 499 -18.96 13.58 -1.53
N LEU A 500 -19.27 12.53 -2.29
CA LEU A 500 -18.28 11.77 -3.05
C LEU A 500 -17.69 12.61 -4.19
N PHE A 501 -18.50 13.41 -4.89
CA PHE A 501 -18.03 14.33 -5.94
C PHE A 501 -17.02 15.33 -5.38
N TRP A 502 -17.31 15.92 -4.22
CA TRP A 502 -16.42 16.81 -3.52
C TRP A 502 -15.13 16.11 -3.08
N ALA A 503 -15.23 14.92 -2.48
CA ALA A 503 -14.10 14.18 -1.94
C ALA A 503 -13.10 13.74 -3.04
N VAL A 504 -13.59 13.27 -4.18
CA VAL A 504 -12.73 12.79 -5.28
C VAL A 504 -12.01 13.96 -5.97
N ARG A 505 -12.53 15.18 -5.87
CA ARG A 505 -11.91 16.42 -6.36
C ARG A 505 -10.93 17.00 -5.35
N GLY A 506 -9.80 16.31 -5.14
CA GLY A 506 -8.69 16.79 -4.29
C GLY A 506 -8.39 15.90 -3.07
N GLY A 507 -9.25 14.95 -2.74
CA GLY A 507 -9.06 14.01 -1.63
C GLY A 507 -8.03 12.91 -1.89
N GLY A 508 -7.51 12.80 -3.12
CA GLY A 508 -6.50 11.81 -3.49
C GLY A 508 -7.05 10.51 -4.06
N GLY A 509 -6.35 9.99 -5.07
CA GLY A 509 -6.77 8.80 -5.78
C GLY A 509 -6.65 7.51 -4.99
N GLY A 510 -7.52 6.55 -5.29
CA GLY A 510 -7.48 5.19 -4.72
C GLY A 510 -8.02 5.08 -3.29
N THR A 511 -8.71 6.10 -2.79
CA THR A 511 -9.21 6.15 -1.40
C THR A 511 -10.74 6.01 -1.29
N PHE A 512 -11.51 6.58 -2.21
CA PHE A 512 -12.98 6.64 -2.08
C PHE A 512 -13.72 5.63 -2.96
N GLY A 513 -13.03 5.01 -3.93
CA GLY A 513 -13.61 4.14 -4.94
C GLY A 513 -12.70 4.01 -6.16
N VAL A 514 -13.11 3.16 -7.09
CA VAL A 514 -12.45 3.04 -8.40
C VAL A 514 -13.17 3.96 -9.38
N VAL A 515 -12.53 5.06 -9.81
CA VAL A 515 -13.02 5.87 -10.92
C VAL A 515 -12.97 5.03 -12.20
N THR A 516 -14.09 4.93 -12.92
CA THR A 516 -14.18 4.23 -14.21
C THR A 516 -14.24 5.20 -15.39
N SER A 517 -14.84 6.37 -15.20
CA SER A 517 -14.86 7.46 -16.18
C SER A 517 -15.00 8.82 -15.49
N VAL A 518 -14.61 9.87 -16.21
CA VAL A 518 -14.75 11.26 -15.78
C VAL A 518 -15.11 12.13 -16.97
N THR A 519 -15.94 13.15 -16.73
CA THR A 519 -16.27 14.17 -17.72
C THR A 519 -15.55 15.48 -17.39
N PHE A 520 -14.75 15.98 -18.34
CA PHE A 520 -14.06 17.26 -18.27
C PHE A 520 -14.68 18.29 -19.20
N ARG A 521 -14.64 19.57 -18.83
CA ARG A 521 -14.87 20.68 -19.76
C ARG A 521 -13.83 20.66 -20.87
N THR A 522 -14.25 20.95 -22.10
CA THR A 522 -13.35 21.17 -23.24
C THR A 522 -13.31 22.64 -23.60
N LEU A 523 -12.15 23.11 -24.04
CA LEU A 523 -11.89 24.51 -24.40
C LEU A 523 -11.59 24.58 -25.89
N PRO A 524 -11.84 25.71 -26.57
CA PRO A 524 -11.29 25.94 -27.90
C PRO A 524 -9.76 25.84 -27.86
N ASP A 525 -9.17 25.18 -28.85
CA ASP A 525 -7.73 25.15 -28.98
C ASP A 525 -7.19 26.54 -29.38
N VAL A 526 -5.96 26.82 -29.00
CA VAL A 526 -5.35 28.15 -29.14
C VAL A 526 -3.92 28.04 -29.61
N THR A 527 -3.39 29.14 -30.15
CA THR A 527 -1.97 29.24 -30.46
C THR A 527 -1.15 29.38 -29.17
N ALA A 528 0.09 28.91 -29.22
CA ALA A 528 1.03 29.06 -28.12
C ALA A 528 2.45 29.28 -28.64
N THR A 529 3.21 30.10 -27.92
CA THR A 529 4.65 30.18 -28.08
C THR A 529 5.32 29.72 -26.80
N VAL A 530 6.29 28.82 -26.91
CA VAL A 530 7.11 28.35 -25.79
C VAL A 530 8.47 29.00 -25.89
N ALA A 531 8.78 29.90 -24.95
CA ALA A 531 10.09 30.51 -24.84
C ALA A 531 10.95 29.70 -23.87
N LYS A 532 12.15 29.32 -24.29
CA LYS A 532 13.09 28.49 -23.52
C LYS A 532 14.36 29.27 -23.23
N LEU A 533 14.75 29.30 -21.96
CA LEU A 533 16.02 29.86 -21.51
C LEU A 533 16.80 28.76 -20.79
N ASN A 534 18.05 28.54 -21.20
CA ASN A 534 18.98 27.73 -20.42
C ASN A 534 20.13 28.62 -19.96
N VAL A 535 20.38 28.63 -18.65
CA VAL A 535 21.51 29.34 -18.04
C VAL A 535 22.48 28.30 -17.50
N VAL A 536 23.69 28.28 -18.04
CA VAL A 536 24.76 27.37 -17.63
C VAL A 536 25.83 28.16 -16.89
N SER A 537 26.13 27.71 -15.67
CA SER A 537 27.33 28.14 -14.93
C SER A 537 28.40 27.04 -15.03
N PRO A 538 29.54 27.27 -15.71
CA PRO A 538 30.52 26.21 -15.97
C PRO A 538 31.36 25.83 -14.74
N ASN A 539 31.42 26.67 -13.70
CA ASN A 539 32.26 26.48 -12.51
C ASN A 539 31.47 26.02 -11.27
N GLY A 540 30.31 25.37 -11.48
CA GLY A 540 29.43 24.90 -10.42
C GLY A 540 28.58 25.99 -9.78
N THR A 541 28.11 25.74 -8.55
CA THR A 541 27.22 26.64 -7.78
C THR A 541 27.97 27.86 -7.25
N ASP A 542 28.27 28.81 -8.11
CA ASP A 542 28.79 30.11 -7.72
C ASP A 542 27.68 31.14 -7.42
N ASP A 543 28.06 32.29 -6.86
CA ASP A 543 27.13 33.38 -6.54
C ASP A 543 26.36 33.89 -7.76
N ARG A 544 26.90 33.72 -8.97
CA ARG A 544 26.25 34.12 -10.22
C ARG A 544 25.06 33.23 -10.53
N PHE A 545 25.19 31.91 -10.36
CA PHE A 545 24.08 30.97 -10.52
C PHE A 545 22.91 31.32 -9.59
N TRP A 546 23.17 31.51 -8.29
CA TRP A 546 22.11 31.88 -7.34
C TRP A 546 21.57 33.30 -7.58
N SER A 547 22.38 34.20 -8.14
CA SER A 547 21.90 35.50 -8.63
C SER A 547 20.95 35.35 -9.82
N ALA A 548 21.19 34.40 -10.74
CA ALA A 548 20.28 34.08 -11.83
C ALA A 548 18.95 33.49 -11.30
N VAL A 549 19.01 32.54 -10.35
CA VAL A 549 17.82 31.99 -9.68
C VAL A 549 17.02 33.09 -8.99
N LYS A 550 17.69 33.99 -8.25
CA LYS A 550 17.05 35.15 -7.61
C LYS A 550 16.35 36.05 -8.63
N GLN A 551 17.03 36.41 -9.72
CA GLN A 551 16.44 37.24 -10.77
C GLN A 551 15.23 36.55 -11.41
N HIS A 552 15.32 35.24 -11.65
CA HIS A 552 14.22 34.47 -12.20
C HIS A 552 13.00 34.45 -11.27
N ILE A 553 13.20 34.17 -9.98
CA ILE A 553 12.10 34.20 -8.99
C ILE A 553 11.40 35.57 -8.95
N SER A 554 12.14 36.66 -9.17
CA SER A 554 11.57 38.02 -9.11
C SER A 554 10.56 38.33 -10.22
N ILE A 555 10.65 37.66 -11.37
CA ILE A 555 9.72 37.91 -12.49
C ILE A 555 8.48 37.01 -12.45
N LEU A 556 8.50 35.91 -11.68
CA LEU A 556 7.43 34.91 -11.65
C LEU A 556 6.05 35.53 -11.34
N PRO A 557 5.87 36.41 -10.34
CA PRO A 557 4.55 37.00 -10.09
C PRO A 557 4.00 37.79 -11.28
N SER A 558 4.86 38.53 -11.97
CA SER A 558 4.44 39.35 -13.11
C SER A 558 3.94 38.54 -14.31
N LEU A 559 4.49 37.33 -14.50
CA LEU A 559 4.07 36.41 -15.55
C LEU A 559 2.80 35.64 -15.13
N ILE A 560 2.81 35.05 -13.93
CA ILE A 560 1.73 34.17 -13.47
C ILE A 560 0.42 34.96 -13.26
N ASP A 561 0.47 36.19 -12.75
CA ASP A 561 -0.72 37.04 -12.61
C ASP A 561 -1.34 37.43 -13.96
N ARG A 562 -0.58 37.30 -15.07
CA ARG A 562 -1.09 37.49 -16.45
C ARG A 562 -1.59 36.18 -17.07
N GLY A 563 -1.65 35.10 -16.31
CA GLY A 563 -2.04 33.79 -16.80
C GLY A 563 -0.95 33.07 -17.60
N ILE A 564 0.31 33.53 -17.53
CA ILE A 564 1.44 32.89 -18.21
C ILE A 564 2.03 31.85 -17.26
N ALA A 565 1.96 30.57 -17.66
CA ALA A 565 2.60 29.49 -16.92
C ALA A 565 4.12 29.51 -17.12
N VAL A 566 4.86 29.18 -16.07
CA VAL A 566 6.31 29.06 -16.08
C VAL A 566 6.72 27.74 -15.45
N GLN A 567 7.57 26.97 -16.13
CA GLN A 567 8.22 25.78 -15.58
C GLN A 567 9.71 26.04 -15.44
N THR A 568 10.28 25.67 -14.30
CA THR A 568 11.70 25.91 -14.02
C THR A 568 12.34 24.71 -13.36
N PHE A 569 13.50 24.30 -13.87
CA PHE A 569 14.40 23.34 -13.21
C PHE A 569 15.72 24.01 -12.89
N ALA A 570 16.06 24.08 -11.61
CA ALA A 570 17.39 24.42 -11.14
C ALA A 570 18.12 23.13 -10.76
N ILE A 571 19.23 22.87 -11.43
CA ILE A 571 20.11 21.71 -11.23
C ILE A 571 21.47 22.24 -10.77
N PRO A 572 21.70 22.36 -9.46
CA PRO A 572 22.92 22.97 -8.94
C PRO A 572 24.17 22.17 -9.29
N VAL A 573 24.06 20.84 -9.42
CA VAL A 573 25.18 19.95 -9.79
C VAL A 573 24.87 19.26 -11.13
N PHE A 574 25.28 19.93 -12.21
CA PHE A 574 25.08 19.49 -13.59
C PHE A 574 26.39 18.96 -14.21
N PRO A 575 26.44 17.73 -14.75
CA PRO A 575 27.67 17.16 -15.33
C PRO A 575 28.22 17.99 -16.51
N PRO A 576 29.56 18.12 -16.70
CA PRO A 576 30.65 17.47 -15.94
C PRO A 576 31.16 18.26 -14.71
N GLY A 577 30.44 19.29 -14.23
CA GLY A 577 30.88 20.09 -13.07
C GLY A 577 30.29 21.51 -12.97
N GLY A 578 29.20 21.79 -13.68
CA GLY A 578 28.53 23.09 -13.71
C GLY A 578 27.18 23.12 -12.97
N SER A 579 26.38 24.14 -13.23
CA SER A 579 24.98 24.26 -12.81
C SER A 579 24.11 24.65 -14.00
N LEU A 580 22.87 24.17 -14.02
CA LEU A 580 21.89 24.49 -15.06
C LEU A 580 20.61 25.09 -14.44
N LEU A 581 20.14 26.20 -14.99
CA LEU A 581 18.79 26.71 -14.77
C LEU A 581 18.06 26.67 -16.13
N ALA A 582 17.13 25.73 -16.25
CA ALA A 582 16.27 25.57 -17.43
C ALA A 582 14.90 26.18 -17.14
N ILE A 583 14.44 27.08 -18.00
CA ILE A 583 13.20 27.84 -17.84
C ILE A 583 12.38 27.68 -19.13
N GLU A 584 11.13 27.27 -18.99
CA GLU A 584 10.13 27.30 -20.05
C GLU A 584 8.99 28.25 -19.68
N VAL A 585 8.69 29.20 -20.56
CA VAL A 585 7.59 30.17 -20.41
C VAL A 585 6.54 29.89 -21.49
N TYR A 586 5.31 29.62 -21.07
CA TYR A 586 4.21 29.23 -21.94
C TYR A 586 3.33 30.44 -22.26
N LEU A 587 3.61 31.11 -23.37
CA LEU A 587 2.88 32.27 -23.87
C LEU A 587 1.66 31.80 -24.67
N ILE A 588 0.62 31.40 -23.95
CA ILE A 588 -0.62 30.84 -24.51
C ILE A 588 -1.57 31.98 -24.90
N ASN A 589 -1.96 32.04 -26.17
CA ASN A 589 -2.85 33.05 -26.73
C ASN A 589 -2.44 34.51 -26.39
N GLN A 590 -1.13 34.77 -26.26
CA GLN A 590 -0.60 36.09 -25.91
C GLN A 590 -0.41 36.94 -27.18
N THR A 591 -1.25 37.96 -27.35
CA THR A 591 -1.26 38.83 -28.55
C THR A 591 -0.76 40.26 -28.29
N ASP A 592 -0.62 40.68 -27.04
CA ASP A 592 -0.26 42.06 -26.67
C ASP A 592 1.26 42.31 -26.63
N GLY A 593 2.08 41.24 -26.74
CA GLY A 593 3.53 41.30 -26.69
C GLY A 593 4.13 41.54 -25.30
N THR A 594 3.32 41.77 -24.25
CA THR A 594 3.84 42.12 -22.91
C THR A 594 4.61 40.97 -22.28
N GLY A 595 4.09 39.74 -22.38
CA GLY A 595 4.78 38.55 -21.89
C GLY A 595 6.13 38.34 -22.58
N PHE A 596 6.17 38.51 -23.91
CA PHE A 596 7.42 38.45 -24.68
C PHE A 596 8.43 39.51 -24.23
N ALA A 597 7.99 40.75 -23.98
CA ALA A 597 8.87 41.81 -23.51
C ALA A 597 9.51 41.48 -22.14
N ILE A 598 8.73 40.92 -21.20
CA ILE A 598 9.24 40.48 -19.88
C ILE A 598 10.30 39.39 -20.05
N VAL A 599 10.04 38.40 -20.91
CA VAL A 599 10.97 37.29 -21.14
C VAL A 599 12.27 37.78 -21.79
N GLN A 600 12.18 38.68 -22.78
CA GLN A 600 13.34 39.28 -23.44
C GLN A 600 14.17 40.15 -22.49
N GLU A 601 13.52 40.95 -21.66
CA GLU A 601 14.21 41.73 -20.61
C GLU A 601 14.92 40.80 -19.63
N HIS A 602 14.26 39.73 -19.19
CA HIS A 602 14.85 38.73 -18.30
C HIS A 602 16.08 38.05 -18.92
N TYR A 603 16.01 37.65 -20.18
CA TYR A 603 17.14 37.11 -20.93
C TYR A 603 18.34 38.08 -20.91
N HIS A 604 18.13 39.36 -21.21
CA HIS A 604 19.21 40.37 -21.17
C HIS A 604 19.77 40.59 -19.76
N LEU A 605 18.94 40.52 -18.72
CA LEU A 605 19.40 40.64 -17.33
C LEU A 605 20.26 39.44 -16.90
N LEU A 606 19.89 38.23 -17.32
CA LEU A 606 20.67 37.02 -17.07
C LEU A 606 22.03 37.07 -17.78
N GLN A 607 22.09 37.54 -19.03
CA GLN A 607 23.35 37.69 -19.75
C GLN A 607 24.34 38.64 -19.05
N LYS A 608 23.85 39.69 -18.41
CA LYS A 608 24.69 40.65 -17.66
C LYS A 608 25.37 40.02 -16.44
N LEU A 609 24.95 38.83 -15.99
CA LEU A 609 25.62 38.09 -14.93
C LEU A 609 26.92 37.39 -15.40
N GLY A 610 27.23 37.43 -16.70
CA GLY A 610 28.41 36.77 -17.26
C GLY A 610 28.29 35.23 -17.23
N LEU A 611 27.06 34.73 -17.35
CA LEU A 611 26.73 33.31 -17.49
C LEU A 611 26.48 32.98 -18.98
N ASP A 612 26.59 31.70 -19.34
CA ASP A 612 26.19 31.25 -20.68
C ASP A 612 24.66 31.10 -20.70
N VAL A 613 23.99 31.91 -21.51
CA VAL A 613 22.53 31.98 -21.59
C VAL A 613 22.09 31.75 -23.02
N THR A 614 21.37 30.66 -23.26
CA THR A 614 20.75 30.39 -24.57
C THR A 614 19.26 30.74 -24.53
N TYR A 615 18.76 31.31 -25.62
CA TYR A 615 17.35 31.64 -25.82
C TYR A 615 16.81 31.01 -27.11
N SER A 616 15.62 30.42 -27.05
CA SER A 616 14.89 29.95 -28.23
C SER A 616 13.38 30.09 -28.04
N GLU A 617 12.66 30.25 -29.14
CA GLU A 617 11.19 30.27 -29.16
C GLU A 617 10.68 29.20 -30.14
N GLU A 618 9.62 28.51 -29.74
CA GLU A 618 8.90 27.56 -30.60
C GLU A 618 7.43 27.97 -30.66
N HIS A 619 6.92 28.19 -31.88
CA HIS A 619 5.53 28.58 -32.12
C HIS A 619 4.67 27.37 -32.53
N PHE A 620 3.46 27.31 -32.01
CA PHE A 620 2.50 26.26 -32.28
C PHE A 620 1.13 26.86 -32.62
N ASP A 621 0.59 26.47 -33.78
CA ASP A 621 -0.75 26.87 -34.22
C ASP A 621 -1.86 26.23 -33.37
N GLN A 622 -1.57 25.07 -32.78
CA GLN A 622 -2.46 24.30 -31.91
C GLN A 622 -1.71 23.86 -30.65
N LEU A 623 -2.11 24.39 -29.50
CA LEU A 623 -1.53 24.06 -28.20
C LEU A 623 -1.68 22.57 -27.89
N SER A 624 -2.85 22.00 -28.17
CA SER A 624 -3.14 20.58 -27.92
C SER A 624 -2.14 19.64 -28.62
N ARG A 625 -1.71 19.96 -29.85
CA ARG A 625 -0.69 19.18 -30.57
C ARG A 625 0.67 19.24 -29.91
N TYR A 626 1.06 20.42 -29.40
CA TYR A 626 2.29 20.53 -28.62
C TYR A 626 2.21 19.66 -27.37
N LEU A 627 1.11 19.72 -26.64
CA LEU A 627 0.88 19.00 -25.38
C LEU A 627 0.76 17.48 -25.56
N ALA A 628 0.34 17.01 -26.74
CA ALA A 628 0.27 15.59 -27.05
C ALA A 628 1.64 14.92 -27.18
N LEU A 629 2.69 15.69 -27.50
CA LEU A 629 4.03 15.14 -27.74
C LEU A 629 4.74 14.83 -26.40
N PRO A 630 5.44 13.68 -26.30
CA PRO A 630 6.30 13.40 -25.15
C PRO A 630 7.34 14.50 -24.92
N LYS A 631 7.57 14.86 -23.66
CA LYS A 631 8.54 15.90 -23.26
C LYS A 631 9.69 15.30 -22.47
N GLY A 632 10.74 16.10 -22.20
CA GLY A 632 11.85 15.69 -21.33
C GLY A 632 11.45 15.31 -19.90
N LEU A 633 10.20 15.64 -19.50
CA LEU A 633 9.56 15.26 -18.25
C LEU A 633 8.97 13.85 -18.25
N ASP A 634 8.75 13.25 -19.43
CA ASP A 634 8.29 11.88 -19.57
C ASP A 634 9.46 10.90 -19.30
N GLN A 635 9.96 10.93 -18.06
CA GLN A 635 11.05 10.06 -17.59
C GLN A 635 10.50 8.86 -16.84
N ALA A 636 11.19 7.73 -17.01
CA ALA A 636 10.83 6.46 -16.42
C ALA A 636 12.08 5.64 -16.11
N GLY A 637 11.94 4.61 -15.29
CA GLY A 637 13.09 3.77 -14.92
C GLY A 637 14.09 4.53 -14.05
N VAL A 638 13.61 5.47 -13.24
CA VAL A 638 14.43 6.33 -12.39
C VAL A 638 14.16 6.04 -10.91
N GLY A 639 15.18 6.18 -10.08
CA GLY A 639 15.03 6.24 -8.63
C GLY A 639 14.94 7.71 -8.22
N ILE A 640 13.85 8.11 -7.56
CA ILE A 640 13.69 9.49 -7.09
C ILE A 640 12.79 9.54 -5.86
N MET A 641 13.13 10.41 -4.92
CA MET A 641 12.28 10.80 -3.80
C MET A 641 11.97 12.30 -3.91
N THR A 642 10.68 12.65 -3.90
CA THR A 642 10.25 14.04 -4.00
C THR A 642 9.81 14.62 -2.67
N ALA A 643 9.73 15.94 -2.58
CA ALA A 643 9.09 16.67 -1.50
C ALA A 643 8.63 18.03 -2.04
N SER A 644 7.34 18.35 -1.88
CA SER A 644 6.78 19.61 -2.37
C SER A 644 6.13 20.45 -1.27
N ARG A 645 6.21 21.78 -1.45
CA ARG A 645 5.45 22.78 -0.69
C ARG A 645 4.88 23.84 -1.62
N LEU A 646 3.66 24.28 -1.33
CA LEU A 646 3.03 25.40 -2.03
C LEU A 646 3.55 26.72 -1.46
N MET A 647 3.92 27.66 -2.32
CA MET A 647 4.35 29.00 -1.93
C MET A 647 3.23 30.01 -2.21
N SER A 648 2.88 30.79 -1.20
CA SER A 648 1.82 31.79 -1.24
C SER A 648 2.13 32.93 -2.20
N ARG A 649 1.10 33.49 -2.81
CA ARG A 649 1.24 34.71 -3.59
C ARG A 649 1.76 35.86 -2.73
N ASP A 650 1.31 35.97 -1.48
CA ASP A 650 1.73 37.01 -0.54
C ASP A 650 3.24 36.97 -0.27
N LEU A 651 3.81 35.79 -0.08
CA LEU A 651 5.26 35.62 -0.02
C LEU A 651 5.90 36.09 -1.33
N MET A 652 5.44 35.59 -2.46
CA MET A 652 6.10 35.81 -3.75
C MET A 652 6.12 37.28 -4.22
N VAL A 653 5.15 38.09 -3.78
CA VAL A 653 5.12 39.54 -4.05
C VAL A 653 5.77 40.39 -2.97
N SER A 654 6.17 39.80 -1.84
CA SER A 654 6.76 40.54 -0.73
C SER A 654 8.19 41.01 -1.04
N SER A 655 8.55 42.18 -0.49
CA SER A 655 9.87 42.76 -0.71
C SER A 655 10.97 41.86 -0.14
N GLY A 656 11.96 41.53 -0.97
CA GLY A 656 13.07 40.66 -0.59
C GLY A 656 12.79 39.15 -0.70
N ALA A 657 11.57 38.73 -1.04
CA ALA A 657 11.26 37.30 -1.20
C ALA A 657 12.15 36.57 -2.20
N PRO A 658 12.47 37.11 -3.40
CA PRO A 658 13.36 36.43 -4.33
C PRO A 658 14.74 36.16 -3.76
N ALA A 659 15.28 37.08 -2.96
CA ALA A 659 16.57 36.89 -2.28
C ALA A 659 16.47 35.83 -1.17
N LYS A 660 15.40 35.89 -0.36
CA LYS A 660 15.15 34.93 0.72
C LYS A 660 15.01 33.50 0.18
N ILE A 661 14.23 33.31 -0.89
CA ILE A 661 14.00 32.00 -1.50
C ILE A 661 15.28 31.50 -2.17
N ALA A 662 15.97 32.32 -2.97
CA ALA A 662 17.22 31.90 -3.62
C ALA A 662 18.30 31.50 -2.60
N HIS A 663 18.42 32.24 -1.49
CA HIS A 663 19.34 31.89 -0.42
C HIS A 663 18.92 30.59 0.29
N MET A 664 17.64 30.39 0.58
CA MET A 664 17.17 29.12 1.14
C MET A 664 17.49 27.94 0.20
N LEU A 665 17.29 28.10 -1.11
CA LEU A 665 17.61 27.06 -2.10
C LEU A 665 19.11 26.76 -2.15
N SER A 666 19.98 27.74 -1.93
CA SER A 666 21.43 27.51 -1.87
C SER A 666 21.88 26.67 -0.68
N GLU A 667 21.11 26.66 0.41
CA GLU A 667 21.41 25.90 1.63
C GLU A 667 21.01 24.41 1.56
N LEU A 668 20.36 23.96 0.48
CA LEU A 668 19.85 22.60 0.35
C LEU A 668 20.93 21.53 0.13
N HIS A 669 22.16 21.91 -0.25
CA HIS A 669 23.32 21.02 -0.47
C HIS A 669 23.00 19.78 -1.33
N LEU A 670 22.71 20.01 -2.62
CA LEU A 670 22.28 18.98 -3.56
C LEU A 670 23.44 18.25 -4.26
N GLN A 671 23.18 17.03 -4.75
CA GLN A 671 24.15 16.14 -5.42
C GLN A 671 23.83 15.98 -6.92
N PRO A 672 24.73 15.38 -7.73
CA PRO A 672 24.42 15.08 -9.13
C PRO A 672 23.12 14.28 -9.27
N GLY A 673 22.21 14.73 -10.13
CA GLY A 673 20.89 14.11 -10.35
C GLY A 673 19.77 14.68 -9.48
N ASP A 674 20.08 15.41 -8.42
CA ASP A 674 19.09 16.16 -7.64
C ASP A 674 18.60 17.38 -8.43
N VAL A 675 17.33 17.74 -8.25
CA VAL A 675 16.69 18.84 -8.97
C VAL A 675 15.79 19.65 -8.05
N ILE A 676 15.78 20.96 -8.24
CA ILE A 676 14.76 21.85 -7.69
C ILE A 676 13.83 22.23 -8.83
N SER A 677 12.53 22.00 -8.65
CA SER A 677 11.50 22.47 -9.56
C SER A 677 10.73 23.63 -8.94
N LEU A 678 10.54 24.70 -9.74
CA LEU A 678 9.68 25.85 -9.43
C LEU A 678 8.58 25.90 -10.49
N GLU A 679 7.41 25.36 -10.16
CA GLU A 679 6.27 25.27 -11.08
C GLU A 679 5.32 26.45 -10.87
N GLY A 680 5.49 27.48 -11.70
CA GLY A 680 4.65 28.67 -11.79
C GLY A 680 3.37 28.41 -12.58
N MET A 681 2.62 27.38 -12.18
CA MET A 681 1.39 26.91 -12.84
C MET A 681 0.13 27.17 -11.98
N LEU A 682 0.28 27.86 -10.85
CA LEU A 682 -0.83 28.23 -9.97
C LEU A 682 -1.21 29.70 -10.21
N GLY A 683 -1.74 30.40 -9.21
CA GLY A 683 -2.15 31.79 -9.38
C GLY A 683 -3.33 31.96 -10.34
N GLY A 684 -3.55 33.20 -10.80
CA GLY A 684 -4.58 33.53 -11.80
C GLY A 684 -5.96 32.92 -11.48
N GLN A 685 -6.48 32.14 -12.42
CA GLN A 685 -7.78 31.48 -12.29
C GLN A 685 -7.86 30.49 -11.12
N VAL A 686 -6.74 29.86 -10.72
CA VAL A 686 -6.71 28.96 -9.53
C VAL A 686 -7.08 29.73 -8.26
N ILE A 687 -6.57 30.95 -8.09
CA ILE A 687 -6.91 31.84 -6.96
C ILE A 687 -8.32 32.40 -7.14
N ALA A 688 -8.70 32.81 -8.36
CA ALA A 688 -10.04 33.32 -8.65
C ALA A 688 -11.15 32.28 -8.35
N ASN A 689 -10.82 30.99 -8.40
CA ASN A 689 -11.71 29.89 -8.08
C ASN A 689 -11.94 29.69 -6.58
N ALA A 690 -11.26 30.43 -5.68
CA ALA A 690 -11.38 30.29 -4.22
C ALA A 690 -12.83 30.27 -3.70
N ASN A 691 -13.71 31.06 -4.32
CA ASN A 691 -15.12 31.22 -3.93
C ASN A 691 -16.10 30.59 -4.93
N ARG A 692 -15.59 29.86 -5.93
CA ARG A 692 -16.40 29.32 -7.05
C ARG A 692 -16.29 27.80 -7.20
N ALA A 693 -15.17 27.22 -6.82
CA ALA A 693 -14.93 25.79 -6.92
C ALA A 693 -14.82 25.17 -5.52
N ASP A 694 -15.92 24.59 -5.04
CA ASP A 694 -15.88 23.75 -3.85
C ASP A 694 -15.26 22.38 -4.21
N SER A 695 -14.21 22.02 -3.49
CA SER A 695 -13.36 20.86 -3.74
C SER A 695 -12.60 20.49 -2.47
N ALA A 696 -12.23 19.22 -2.32
CA ALA A 696 -11.51 18.70 -1.17
C ALA A 696 -10.05 19.17 -1.04
N LEU A 697 -9.53 19.96 -1.99
CA LEU A 697 -8.16 20.49 -1.95
C LEU A 697 -7.86 21.27 -0.68
N HIS A 698 -6.60 21.22 -0.23
CA HIS A 698 -6.11 22.13 0.80
C HIS A 698 -6.44 23.60 0.42
N PRO A 699 -7.03 24.42 1.32
CA PRO A 699 -7.40 25.80 0.99
C PRO A 699 -6.26 26.65 0.41
N ASP A 700 -5.04 26.37 0.86
CA ASP A 700 -3.79 26.98 0.39
C ASP A 700 -3.56 26.93 -1.12
N TRP A 701 -4.12 25.96 -1.85
CA TRP A 701 -4.10 25.97 -3.32
C TRP A 701 -4.67 27.27 -3.89
N ARG A 702 -5.67 27.84 -3.22
CA ARG A 702 -6.38 29.05 -3.65
C ARG A 702 -5.69 30.35 -3.24
N SER A 703 -4.52 30.27 -2.63
CA SER A 703 -3.64 31.41 -2.32
C SER A 703 -2.20 31.19 -2.79
N ALA A 704 -1.91 30.04 -3.40
CA ALA A 704 -0.59 29.68 -3.87
C ALA A 704 -0.33 30.22 -5.29
N LEU A 705 0.90 30.65 -5.52
CA LEU A 705 1.39 31.11 -6.81
C LEU A 705 2.32 30.07 -7.46
N LEU A 706 2.99 29.26 -6.64
CA LEU A 706 4.05 28.37 -7.05
C LEU A 706 3.97 27.03 -6.30
N SER A 707 4.25 25.93 -6.98
CA SER A 707 4.61 24.65 -6.34
C SER A 707 6.14 24.49 -6.38
N LEU A 708 6.79 24.45 -5.22
CA LEU A 708 8.23 24.27 -5.09
C LEU A 708 8.51 22.81 -4.70
N THR A 709 9.31 22.12 -5.50
CA THR A 709 9.63 20.70 -5.31
C THR A 709 11.12 20.47 -5.23
N ILE A 710 11.56 19.65 -4.29
CA ILE A 710 12.89 19.03 -4.28
C ILE A 710 12.72 17.60 -4.79
N GLY A 711 13.46 17.25 -5.85
CA GLY A 711 13.64 15.88 -6.32
C GLY A 711 15.04 15.40 -5.93
N ARG A 712 15.12 14.33 -5.15
CA ARG A 712 16.38 13.70 -4.74
C ARG A 712 16.58 12.42 -5.52
N ALA A 713 17.66 12.34 -6.29
CA ALA A 713 17.99 11.14 -7.05
C ALA A 713 18.31 9.99 -6.08
N LEU A 714 17.76 8.83 -6.39
CA LEU A 714 18.07 7.58 -5.70
C LEU A 714 18.75 6.62 -6.67
N PRO A 715 19.67 5.77 -6.19
CA PRO A 715 20.24 4.73 -7.04
C PRO A 715 19.12 3.79 -7.51
N VAL A 716 19.19 3.46 -8.80
CA VAL A 716 18.27 2.50 -9.46
C VAL A 716 18.51 1.10 -8.91
N GLU A 717 19.77 0.75 -8.69
CA GLU A 717 20.13 -0.38 -7.85
C GLU A 717 19.75 -0.06 -6.39
N PRO A 718 18.93 -0.88 -5.73
CA PRO A 718 18.46 -0.57 -4.38
C PRO A 718 19.62 -0.49 -3.38
N ASP A 719 19.83 0.69 -2.80
CA ASP A 719 20.68 0.90 -1.64
C ASP A 719 19.85 1.50 -0.50
N TRP A 720 19.48 0.64 0.45
CA TRP A 720 18.60 0.99 1.56
C TRP A 720 19.18 2.06 2.49
N GLU A 721 20.51 2.12 2.61
CA GLU A 721 21.17 3.12 3.45
C GLU A 721 21.12 4.50 2.78
N SER A 722 21.40 4.58 1.48
CA SER A 722 21.23 5.82 0.72
C SER A 722 19.79 6.30 0.71
N TYR A 723 18.81 5.38 0.63
CA TYR A 723 17.39 5.76 0.69
C TYR A 723 17.03 6.38 2.04
N GLN A 724 17.51 5.81 3.15
CA GLN A 724 17.29 6.37 4.49
C GLN A 724 17.97 7.74 4.63
N LYS A 725 19.21 7.90 4.16
CA LYS A 725 19.93 9.19 4.22
C LYS A 725 19.18 10.30 3.50
N VAL A 726 18.65 10.01 2.31
CA VAL A 726 17.85 10.98 1.54
C VAL A 726 16.53 11.30 2.25
N GLU A 727 15.86 10.30 2.80
CA GLU A 727 14.64 10.50 3.60
C GLU A 727 14.91 11.42 4.80
N ASP A 728 15.96 11.13 5.56
CA ASP A 728 16.33 11.89 6.76
C ASP A 728 16.69 13.34 6.41
N GLU A 729 17.44 13.56 5.33
CA GLU A 729 17.82 14.89 4.88
C GLU A 729 16.58 15.70 4.45
N LEU A 730 15.67 15.08 3.70
CA LEU A 730 14.40 15.69 3.30
C LEU A 730 13.56 16.04 4.54
N ARG A 731 13.38 15.10 5.46
CA ARG A 731 12.53 15.25 6.65
C ARG A 731 13.07 16.26 7.64
N HIS A 732 14.35 16.17 7.99
CA HIS A 732 14.92 16.87 9.13
C HIS A 732 15.59 18.20 8.78
N ARG A 733 15.94 18.42 7.51
CA ARG A 733 16.61 19.65 7.07
C ARG A 733 15.86 20.37 5.96
N GLN A 734 15.63 19.71 4.82
CA GLN A 734 15.20 20.41 3.60
C GLN A 734 13.73 20.87 3.69
N LEU A 735 12.80 20.03 4.15
CA LEU A 735 11.39 20.43 4.34
C LEU A 735 11.23 21.58 5.35
N PRO A 736 11.85 21.55 6.55
CA PRO A 736 11.82 22.70 7.46
C PRO A 736 12.36 24.00 6.85
N LEU A 737 13.40 23.93 6.00
CA LEU A 737 13.92 25.11 5.30
C LEU A 737 12.89 25.68 4.31
N LEU A 738 12.22 24.82 3.54
CA LEU A 738 11.13 25.23 2.64
C LEU A 738 9.97 25.88 3.40
N GLU A 739 9.56 25.30 4.52
CA GLU A 739 8.46 25.83 5.34
C GLU A 739 8.84 27.16 6.03
N SER A 740 10.13 27.37 6.33
CA SER A 740 10.60 28.60 6.98
C SER A 740 10.39 29.87 6.15
N VAL A 741 10.31 29.75 4.81
CA VAL A 741 10.16 30.92 3.95
C VAL A 741 8.74 31.45 3.90
N ASP A 742 7.73 30.60 4.15
CA ASP A 742 6.28 30.89 4.08
C ASP A 742 5.50 30.47 5.35
N ASN A 743 6.15 30.50 6.52
CA ASN A 743 5.59 30.06 7.80
C ASN A 743 4.28 30.82 8.18
N PRO A 744 3.21 30.14 8.66
CA PRO A 744 3.12 28.72 9.05
C PRO A 744 2.62 27.77 7.96
N ARG A 745 2.71 28.13 6.69
CA ARG A 745 2.28 27.27 5.59
C ARG A 745 3.15 26.01 5.50
N THR A 746 2.50 24.85 5.58
CA THR A 746 3.13 23.54 5.39
C THR A 746 2.44 22.73 4.29
N SER A 747 1.54 23.35 3.51
CA SER A 747 0.77 22.64 2.49
C SER A 747 1.67 22.18 1.34
N GLY A 748 1.39 20.98 0.83
CA GLY A 748 2.11 20.34 -0.26
C GLY A 748 1.19 19.74 -1.31
N TYR A 749 1.76 19.29 -2.44
CA TYR A 749 0.99 18.64 -3.48
C TYR A 749 1.01 17.12 -3.30
N LEU A 750 -0.18 16.54 -3.11
CA LEU A 750 -0.36 15.10 -2.97
C LEU A 750 0.10 14.28 -4.19
N GLY A 751 0.13 14.89 -5.38
CA GLY A 751 0.66 14.25 -6.61
C GLY A 751 2.19 14.21 -6.68
N ILE A 752 2.88 15.10 -5.95
CA ILE A 752 4.34 15.15 -5.83
C ILE A 752 4.70 15.23 -4.34
N PRO A 753 4.34 14.20 -3.54
CA PRO A 753 4.41 14.29 -2.10
C PRO A 753 5.83 14.04 -1.61
N PHE A 754 6.08 14.36 -0.34
CA PHE A 754 7.08 13.63 0.43
C PHE A 754 6.49 12.28 0.86
N PRO A 755 7.02 11.13 0.41
CA PRO A 755 6.39 9.82 0.64
C PRO A 755 6.27 9.44 2.12
N TYR A 756 7.05 10.06 3.00
CA TYR A 756 7.07 9.77 4.42
C TYR A 756 6.63 10.96 5.28
N GLU A 757 5.71 11.78 4.73
CA GLU A 757 5.14 12.95 5.40
C GLU A 757 4.65 12.62 6.83
N SER A 758 5.06 13.42 7.81
CA SER A 758 4.78 13.11 9.22
C SER A 758 3.34 13.40 9.60
N ASN A 759 2.72 14.37 8.91
CA ASN A 759 1.32 14.74 9.10
C ASN A 759 0.65 14.97 7.73
N PRO A 760 0.32 13.89 7.00
CA PRO A 760 -0.30 13.99 5.69
C PRO A 760 -1.67 14.67 5.75
N ALA A 761 -2.43 14.45 6.82
CA ALA A 761 -3.73 15.08 7.08
C ALA A 761 -3.65 16.62 6.95
N GLN A 762 -2.73 17.22 7.70
CA GLN A 762 -2.50 18.66 7.67
C GLN A 762 -1.87 19.13 6.35
N THR A 763 -0.90 18.38 5.82
CA THR A 763 -0.12 18.79 4.64
C THR A 763 -0.96 18.84 3.37
N PHE A 764 -1.84 17.86 3.17
CA PHE A 764 -2.55 17.69 1.89
C PHE A 764 -3.99 18.18 1.90
N TRP A 765 -4.62 18.31 3.08
CA TRP A 765 -6.03 18.69 3.18
C TRP A 765 -6.32 19.76 4.25
N GLY A 766 -5.49 19.84 5.29
CA GLY A 766 -5.65 20.84 6.35
C GLY A 766 -7.03 20.73 6.99
N ARG A 767 -7.79 21.83 7.01
CA ARG A 767 -9.14 21.88 7.59
C ARG A 767 -10.16 20.94 6.91
N ASN A 768 -9.90 20.46 5.70
CA ASN A 768 -10.82 19.59 4.97
C ASN A 768 -10.69 18.11 5.39
N TYR A 769 -9.67 17.75 6.18
CA TYR A 769 -9.37 16.35 6.49
C TYR A 769 -10.50 15.63 7.24
N ASP A 770 -11.09 16.27 8.26
CA ASP A 770 -12.13 15.63 9.08
C ASP A 770 -13.37 15.27 8.26
N GLN A 771 -13.78 16.16 7.34
CA GLN A 771 -14.88 15.91 6.41
C GLN A 771 -14.54 14.79 5.43
N LEU A 772 -13.31 14.78 4.89
CA LEU A 772 -12.84 13.70 4.02
C LEU A 772 -12.87 12.35 4.74
N LEU A 773 -12.43 12.31 5.99
CA LEU A 773 -12.41 11.09 6.80
C LEU A 773 -13.83 10.59 7.12
N GLU A 774 -14.78 11.50 7.36
CA GLU A 774 -16.19 11.14 7.52
C GLU A 774 -16.76 10.51 6.23
N ILE A 775 -16.50 11.13 5.07
CA ILE A 775 -16.94 10.62 3.78
C ILE A 775 -16.29 9.26 3.48
N LYS A 776 -14.98 9.11 3.74
CA LYS A 776 -14.27 7.84 3.63
C LYS A 776 -14.95 6.74 4.43
N ARG A 777 -15.27 6.99 5.71
CA ARG A 777 -15.94 6.02 6.58
C ARG A 777 -17.35 5.67 6.12
N ARG A 778 -18.04 6.59 5.43
CA ARG A 778 -19.37 6.36 4.85
C ARG A 778 -19.32 5.46 3.62
N TRP A 779 -18.42 5.77 2.69
CA TRP A 779 -18.34 5.11 1.38
C TRP A 779 -17.47 3.84 1.36
N ASP A 780 -16.57 3.70 2.33
CA ASP A 780 -15.71 2.53 2.51
C ASP A 780 -15.48 2.25 4.01
N PRO A 781 -16.51 1.76 4.74
CA PRO A 781 -16.45 1.54 6.18
C PRO A 781 -15.49 0.41 6.60
N LYS A 782 -15.07 -0.43 5.65
CA LYS A 782 -14.16 -1.56 5.89
C LYS A 782 -12.71 -1.25 5.52
N ASP A 783 -12.45 -0.05 4.99
CA ASP A 783 -11.13 0.37 4.53
C ASP A 783 -10.58 -0.58 3.44
N LEU A 784 -11.40 -0.97 2.47
CA LEU A 784 -10.96 -1.75 1.31
C LEU A 784 -9.94 -0.96 0.46
N PHE A 785 -10.24 0.32 0.23
CA PHE A 785 -9.44 1.23 -0.58
C PHE A 785 -8.48 2.02 0.30
N ILE A 786 -7.41 1.39 0.76
CA ILE A 786 -6.35 2.07 1.52
C ILE A 786 -5.17 2.37 0.61
N THR A 787 -4.59 3.55 0.74
CA THR A 787 -3.36 3.93 0.04
C THR A 787 -2.43 4.65 1.00
N ARG A 788 -1.12 4.53 0.75
CA ARG A 788 -0.11 5.29 1.48
C ARG A 788 -0.42 6.80 1.36
N LEU A 789 -0.32 7.56 2.44
CA LEU A 789 -0.68 8.99 2.48
C LEU A 789 -2.13 9.30 2.05
N GLY A 790 -3.02 8.30 1.99
CA GLY A 790 -4.44 8.47 1.71
C GLY A 790 -5.22 8.86 2.97
N VAL A 791 -6.45 9.35 2.79
CA VAL A 791 -7.35 9.66 3.91
C VAL A 791 -7.66 8.38 4.70
N GLY A 792 -7.42 8.40 6.02
CA GLY A 792 -7.60 7.24 6.90
C GLY A 792 -6.42 6.26 6.93
N SER A 793 -5.34 6.52 6.18
CA SER A 793 -4.17 5.63 6.10
C SER A 793 -3.36 5.55 7.40
N GLU A 794 -3.49 6.51 8.30
CA GLU A 794 -2.83 6.55 9.61
C GLU A 794 -3.22 5.40 10.55
N GLN A 795 -4.31 4.69 10.24
CA GLN A 795 -4.76 3.50 10.97
C GLN A 795 -4.12 2.21 10.45
N TRP A 796 -3.26 2.31 9.44
CA TRP A 796 -2.66 1.18 8.74
C TRP A 796 -1.14 1.34 8.66
N ASP A 797 -0.44 0.23 8.42
CA ASP A 797 0.96 0.29 8.04
C ASP A 797 1.16 0.97 6.68
N ASP A 798 2.42 1.30 6.41
CA ASP A 798 2.88 2.00 5.21
C ASP A 798 2.48 1.33 3.88
N GLU A 799 2.14 0.05 3.92
CA GLU A 799 1.72 -0.76 2.77
C GLU A 799 0.20 -0.96 2.71
N GLY A 800 -0.52 -0.60 3.78
CA GLY A 800 -1.96 -0.81 3.94
C GLY A 800 -2.34 -2.26 4.19
N ILE A 801 -1.44 -3.08 4.77
CA ILE A 801 -1.66 -4.52 4.99
C ILE A 801 -2.27 -4.78 6.36
N CYS A 802 -1.69 -4.20 7.41
CA CYS A 802 -2.14 -4.40 8.79
C CYS A 802 -2.65 -3.10 9.41
N ARG A 803 -3.74 -3.19 10.18
CA ARG A 803 -4.20 -2.10 11.03
C ARG A 803 -3.20 -1.89 12.17
N ILE A 804 -2.75 -0.66 12.36
CA ILE A 804 -1.92 -0.26 13.50
C ILE A 804 -2.84 0.13 14.65
N ARG A 805 -2.75 -0.56 15.80
CA ARG A 805 -3.37 -0.02 17.02
C ARG A 805 -2.61 1.24 17.40
N PRO A 806 -3.28 2.37 17.67
CA PRO A 806 -2.58 3.51 18.24
C PRO A 806 -1.90 3.02 19.52
N ARG A 807 -0.57 3.19 19.60
CA ARG A 807 0.14 3.08 20.88
C ARG A 807 -0.64 3.99 21.81
N SER A 808 -1.17 3.44 22.90
CA SER A 808 -1.80 4.26 23.93
C SER A 808 -0.85 5.40 24.21
N ALA A 809 -1.28 6.63 23.93
CA ALA A 809 -0.50 7.80 24.27
C ALA A 809 -0.14 7.63 25.74
N SER A 810 1.16 7.55 26.06
CA SER A 810 1.60 7.38 27.44
C SER A 810 0.89 8.43 28.28
N LEU A 811 0.44 8.07 29.49
CA LEU A 811 -0.28 8.98 30.39
C LEU A 811 0.38 10.37 30.53
N SER A 812 1.69 10.48 30.31
CA SER A 812 2.43 11.76 30.25
C SER A 812 1.95 12.73 29.16
N THR A 813 1.53 12.24 27.99
CA THR A 813 1.06 13.08 26.86
C THR A 813 -0.35 13.61 27.13
N LEU A 814 -1.22 12.79 27.75
CA LEU A 814 -2.55 13.19 28.20
C LEU A 814 -2.49 14.15 29.39
N LEU A 815 -1.55 13.96 30.32
CA LEU A 815 -1.29 14.87 31.45
C LEU A 815 -0.72 16.22 30.98
N SER A 816 0.14 16.22 29.95
CA SER A 816 0.66 17.44 29.32
C SER A 816 -0.46 18.27 28.65
N ALA A 817 -1.34 17.61 27.88
CA ALA A 817 -2.46 18.28 27.22
C ALA A 817 -3.49 18.81 28.22
N THR A 818 -3.81 18.06 29.27
CA THR A 818 -4.73 18.50 30.33
C THR A 818 -4.13 19.61 31.19
N MET A 819 -2.82 19.58 31.51
CA MET A 819 -2.16 20.69 32.21
C MET A 819 -2.05 21.95 31.35
N SER A 820 -1.84 21.83 30.03
CA SER A 820 -1.84 22.95 29.08
C SER A 820 -3.24 23.59 28.98
N TRP A 821 -4.29 22.76 28.96
CA TRP A 821 -5.68 23.21 28.96
C TRP A 821 -6.09 23.86 30.28
N LEU A 822 -5.68 23.29 31.42
CA LEU A 822 -5.85 23.89 32.75
C LEU A 822 -5.09 25.21 32.90
N ARG A 823 -3.88 25.33 32.34
CA ARG A 823 -3.13 26.61 32.30
C ARG A 823 -3.85 27.68 31.47
N ARG A 824 -4.47 27.31 30.34
CA ARG A 824 -5.27 28.25 29.52
C ARG A 824 -6.53 28.73 30.24
N LEU A 825 -7.20 27.86 30.99
CA LEU A 825 -8.36 28.22 31.83
C LEU A 825 -7.99 29.09 33.04
N LEU A 826 -6.83 28.85 33.65
CA LEU A 826 -6.33 29.69 34.74
C LEU A 826 -5.84 31.05 34.22
N SER A 827 -5.32 31.14 32.99
CA SER A 827 -4.96 32.43 32.39
C SER A 827 -6.17 33.27 31.96
N SER A 828 -7.27 32.64 31.52
CA SER A 828 -8.49 33.36 31.10
C SER A 828 -9.33 33.87 32.28
N SER A 829 -9.24 33.20 33.44
CA SER A 829 -9.88 33.64 34.69
C SER A 829 -9.11 34.77 35.40
N LEU A 830 -7.78 34.86 35.21
CA LEU A 830 -6.99 36.00 35.72
C LEU A 830 -7.14 37.27 34.89
N SER A 831 -7.42 37.18 33.59
CA SER A 831 -7.69 38.35 32.74
C SER A 831 -9.07 38.99 32.98
N THR A 832 -10.02 38.26 33.57
CA THR A 832 -11.37 38.77 33.87
C THR A 832 -11.50 39.43 35.24
N PHE A 833 -10.52 39.27 36.13
CA PHE A 833 -10.47 39.96 37.43
C PHE A 833 -9.71 41.29 37.42
N ALA A 834 -8.98 41.61 36.35
CA ALA A 834 -8.22 42.85 36.22
C ALA A 834 -9.00 44.02 35.57
N SER A 835 -10.27 43.83 35.20
CA SER A 835 -11.16 44.88 34.67
C SER A 835 -12.19 45.40 35.69
N TRP A 836 -12.06 45.01 36.96
CA TRP A 836 -12.81 45.55 38.10
C TRP A 836 -11.85 45.94 39.22
N ASN A 837 -11.12 47.05 39.02
CA ASN A 837 -10.62 47.97 40.05
C ASN A 837 -10.04 49.22 39.41
#